data_AF-K8EKX3-F1
#
_entry.id   AF-K8EKX3-F1
#
_cell.length_a   1.000
_cell.length_b   1.000
_cell.length_c   1.000
_cell.angle_alpha   90.00
_cell.angle_beta   90.00
_cell.angle_gamma   90.00
#
_symmetry.space_group_name_H-M   'P 1'
#
loop_
_entity.id
_entity.type
_entity.pdbx_description
1 polymer ?
#
loop_
_entity_poly.entity_id
_entity_poly.type
_entity_poly.pdbx_seq_one_letter_code
_entity_poly.pdbx_strand_id
1 'polypeptide(L)'
;MLHTFCARAANRTVVVGKNVSSGGGRTTSRSTTTSSSSAVWVRARQRRISLSSWSSKKGSTLRRFSTAAARTSTTSNNGDEESETRKQSSHKIAPTILQNRLVRPERIAVQRNFSSSNAAAAGASPSPPPTNAAEDKNEQTTQTLMLHNTMSRKKEIFKPRAENGNKVQMYVCGVTVYDYSHIGHARVYVAFDVLYRTLRQLGYDVTYCRNFTDIDDKIINRANESGTSCEELTEKFIQAFHEDMEALGCLRPDLEPRATQHVGDIIDLITRLIEKNHAYAVDGDVYFSVDSLSKYGSLSGRNQEDNRAGERVVVDGRKKNPADFALWKTAKPNEPVWESPWGNGRPGWHIECSAMIEKLLGPVIDIHGGGQDLVFPHHENELAQSSAACDCEIHKSEDKKFVRYWVHNGFVKVDSEKMSKSLGNFFTIREVLARYHPMVLRFMLLGAHYRAPINYTQKALEESSDRLYYIYQTLLDARAALELKDEEFRAELENSKLKLSPLAADAKKLAEETKVSVAQALYDDLNTPLAIASLSGPLKTTNDFLTTKAGKKAVGRLSALSSLVSELENTLSILGLPTAVDKSTSILAELKALALKRAGLEEKDLEALMAQRANARAAKNFEESDRLREELASKGIGLMDGGGGDDAWRPIVPAEM
;
A
#
# COMPACT_ATOMS: atom_id res chain seq x y z
N MET A 1 -40.86 -20.80 -29.65
CA MET A 1 -40.45 -21.92 -30.54
C MET A 1 -39.06 -21.60 -31.10
N LEU A 2 -38.38 -22.57 -31.72
CA LEU A 2 -36.97 -22.47 -32.11
C LEU A 2 -36.74 -21.41 -33.21
N HIS A 3 -35.54 -20.81 -33.24
CA HIS A 3 -34.69 -20.91 -34.42
C HIS A 3 -33.18 -20.80 -34.10
N THR A 4 -32.38 -21.51 -34.88
CA THR A 4 -30.94 -21.79 -34.75
C THR A 4 -30.05 -20.65 -35.27
N PHE A 5 -28.75 -20.62 -34.90
CA PHE A 5 -27.67 -20.55 -35.90
C PHE A 5 -26.30 -21.06 -35.36
N CYS A 6 -25.36 -21.36 -36.28
CA CYS A 6 -24.02 -21.99 -36.19
C CYS A 6 -23.19 -21.90 -34.89
N ALA A 7 -22.43 -22.91 -34.44
CA ALA A 7 -21.38 -23.75 -35.10
C ALA A 7 -20.01 -23.02 -35.27
N ARG A 8 -18.83 -23.66 -35.17
CA ARG A 8 -18.48 -25.09 -35.31
C ARG A 8 -17.24 -25.47 -34.45
N ALA A 9 -17.02 -26.76 -34.17
CA ALA A 9 -16.00 -27.26 -33.23
C ALA A 9 -14.67 -27.73 -33.90
N ALA A 10 -13.65 -27.94 -33.06
CA ALA A 10 -12.34 -28.53 -33.42
C ALA A 10 -12.38 -30.06 -33.59
N ASN A 11 -11.31 -30.67 -34.12
CA ASN A 11 -10.73 -31.86 -33.45
C ASN A 11 -9.31 -32.28 -33.89
N ARG A 12 -8.78 -33.27 -33.17
CA ARG A 12 -7.57 -34.08 -33.41
C ARG A 12 -7.95 -35.58 -33.27
N THR A 13 -7.12 -36.62 -33.45
CA THR A 13 -5.68 -36.79 -33.76
C THR A 13 -5.46 -38.18 -34.37
N VAL A 14 -4.33 -38.41 -35.06
CA VAL A 14 -3.69 -39.75 -35.32
C VAL A 14 -4.42 -40.75 -36.25
N VAL A 15 -3.66 -41.32 -37.20
CA VAL A 15 -3.47 -42.78 -37.44
C VAL A 15 -2.26 -42.97 -38.38
N VAL A 16 -1.55 -44.10 -38.25
CA VAL A 16 -0.32 -44.42 -39.01
C VAL A 16 -0.62 -45.37 -40.18
N GLY A 17 0.00 -45.15 -41.34
CA GLY A 17 -0.06 -46.07 -42.49
C GLY A 17 1.22 -46.03 -43.33
N LYS A 18 1.74 -47.20 -43.73
CA LYS A 18 2.90 -47.35 -44.62
C LYS A 18 2.43 -47.46 -46.08
N ASN A 19 3.18 -46.93 -47.06
CA ASN A 19 4.01 -47.77 -47.95
C ASN A 19 4.60 -47.06 -49.19
N VAL A 20 5.77 -47.57 -49.60
CA VAL A 20 6.26 -47.75 -50.99
C VAL A 20 6.57 -46.52 -51.87
N SER A 21 7.82 -46.56 -52.33
CA SER A 21 8.54 -45.84 -53.40
C SER A 21 7.75 -45.60 -54.72
N SER A 22 8.16 -44.67 -55.60
CA SER A 22 9.42 -44.79 -56.36
C SER A 22 9.71 -43.63 -57.32
N GLY A 23 10.98 -43.55 -57.76
CA GLY A 23 11.43 -42.69 -58.86
C GLY A 23 11.83 -41.24 -58.47
N GLY A 24 12.94 -40.68 -58.96
CA GLY A 24 13.98 -41.33 -59.77
C GLY A 24 14.99 -40.36 -60.41
N GLY A 25 16.09 -40.05 -59.69
CA GLY A 25 17.27 -39.37 -60.25
C GLY A 25 17.11 -37.86 -60.53
N ARG A 26 18.16 -37.15 -60.97
CA ARG A 26 19.61 -37.47 -60.93
C ARG A 26 20.41 -36.20 -61.29
N THR A 27 21.47 -35.87 -60.52
CA THR A 27 22.80 -35.36 -60.97
C THR A 27 22.89 -34.07 -61.84
N THR A 28 23.87 -33.16 -61.72
CA THR A 28 25.12 -33.11 -60.91
C THR A 28 25.73 -31.69 -60.90
N SER A 29 26.74 -31.49 -60.03
CA SER A 29 27.92 -30.60 -60.21
C SER A 29 27.73 -29.07 -60.10
N ARG A 30 28.74 -28.28 -59.69
CA ARG A 30 29.93 -28.48 -58.81
C ARG A 30 30.62 -27.11 -58.63
N SER A 31 31.15 -26.78 -57.43
CA SER A 31 32.15 -25.71 -57.17
C SER A 31 31.72 -24.23 -57.48
N THR A 32 32.24 -23.15 -56.89
CA THR A 32 33.13 -22.90 -55.73
C THR A 32 32.97 -21.46 -55.21
N THR A 33 33.19 -21.24 -53.91
CA THR A 33 33.68 -20.00 -53.24
C THR A 33 33.51 -18.60 -53.91
N THR A 34 32.82 -17.66 -53.23
CA THR A 34 33.45 -16.54 -52.47
C THR A 34 32.39 -15.63 -51.78
N SER A 35 32.86 -14.77 -50.86
CA SER A 35 32.22 -13.57 -50.23
C SER A 35 30.86 -13.09 -50.76
N SER A 36 29.88 -12.72 -49.92
CA SER A 36 29.98 -11.54 -49.03
C SER A 36 28.87 -11.45 -47.96
N SER A 37 29.13 -10.76 -46.85
CA SER A 37 28.17 -10.59 -45.74
C SER A 37 27.32 -9.31 -45.87
N SER A 38 26.02 -9.40 -45.63
CA SER A 38 25.13 -8.24 -45.36
C SER A 38 23.97 -8.64 -44.45
N ALA A 39 24.12 -8.41 -43.14
CA ALA A 39 23.03 -8.52 -42.16
C ALA A 39 22.72 -7.11 -41.62
N VAL A 40 21.45 -6.70 -41.70
CA VAL A 40 21.02 -5.37 -41.26
C VAL A 40 20.76 -5.38 -39.75
N TRP A 41 21.42 -4.48 -39.02
CA TRP A 41 21.15 -4.18 -37.62
C TRP A 41 20.84 -2.69 -37.44
N VAL A 42 19.72 -2.38 -36.79
CA VAL A 42 19.34 -1.02 -36.41
C VAL A 42 20.00 -0.67 -35.07
N ARG A 43 20.66 0.49 -35.00
CA ARG A 43 21.23 1.05 -33.75
C ARG A 43 20.61 2.40 -33.44
N ALA A 44 20.10 2.57 -32.22
CA ALA A 44 19.77 3.88 -31.67
C ALA A 44 21.07 4.66 -31.32
N ARG A 45 21.01 6.00 -31.40
CA ARG A 45 22.14 6.89 -31.12
C ARG A 45 22.11 7.42 -29.68
N GLN A 46 23.18 7.18 -28.93
CA GLN A 46 23.57 8.10 -27.84
C GLN A 46 24.42 9.23 -28.42
N ARG A 47 24.37 10.43 -27.82
CA ARG A 47 25.33 11.52 -28.04
C ARG A 47 26.11 11.76 -26.75
N ARG A 48 27.43 11.62 -26.80
CA ARG A 48 28.37 12.30 -25.90
C ARG A 48 29.05 13.43 -26.68
N ILE A 49 29.33 14.54 -26.02
CA ILE A 49 30.23 15.59 -26.48
C ILE A 49 31.19 15.85 -25.31
N SER A 50 32.49 15.98 -25.60
CA SER A 50 33.52 16.20 -24.58
C SER A 50 34.29 17.49 -24.85
N LEU A 51 34.30 18.36 -23.83
CA LEU A 51 35.40 19.25 -23.41
C LEU A 51 36.40 19.75 -24.47
N SER A 52 36.46 21.07 -24.60
CA SER A 52 37.72 21.80 -24.75
C SER A 52 37.72 23.01 -23.79
N SER A 53 38.90 23.49 -23.41
CA SER A 53 39.09 24.50 -22.37
C SER A 53 39.83 25.72 -22.90
N TRP A 54 39.63 26.90 -22.28
CA TRP A 54 40.54 28.05 -22.39
C TRP A 54 40.33 29.05 -21.25
N SER A 55 41.28 29.98 -21.05
CA SER A 55 41.45 30.66 -19.76
C SER A 55 41.89 32.13 -19.79
N SER A 56 41.21 32.91 -18.94
CA SER A 56 41.71 34.09 -18.20
C SER A 56 41.85 35.48 -18.89
N LYS A 57 41.65 36.50 -18.03
CA LYS A 57 42.19 37.90 -18.01
C LYS A 57 41.38 39.07 -18.61
N LYS A 58 40.84 39.84 -17.64
CA LYS A 58 40.90 41.31 -17.47
C LYS A 58 40.22 42.26 -18.49
N GLY A 59 39.26 43.03 -17.99
CA GLY A 59 38.84 44.35 -18.47
C GLY A 59 37.94 45.01 -17.43
N SER A 60 38.17 46.29 -17.05
CA SER A 60 37.53 46.87 -15.85
C SER A 60 37.34 48.39 -15.88
N THR A 61 36.08 48.84 -15.76
CA THR A 61 35.65 50.16 -15.23
C THR A 61 34.19 50.04 -14.78
N LEU A 62 33.78 50.23 -13.53
CA LEU A 62 33.78 51.41 -12.64
C LEU A 62 32.72 52.49 -12.95
N ARG A 63 31.65 52.51 -12.13
CA ARG A 63 31.25 53.66 -11.29
C ARG A 63 30.38 53.18 -10.10
N ARG A 64 30.29 54.00 -9.04
CA ARG A 64 29.60 53.73 -7.76
C ARG A 64 28.63 54.87 -7.43
N PHE A 65 27.57 54.59 -6.67
CA PHE A 65 27.05 55.31 -5.48
C PHE A 65 25.91 54.42 -4.90
N SER A 66 25.72 54.09 -3.61
CA SER A 66 26.28 54.46 -2.29
C SER A 66 25.48 55.44 -1.42
N THR A 67 24.46 54.92 -0.70
CA THR A 67 23.97 55.32 0.64
C THR A 67 23.24 54.10 1.23
N ALA A 68 23.45 53.52 2.42
CA ALA A 68 24.03 53.95 3.70
C ALA A 68 23.07 54.68 4.66
N ALA A 69 22.45 53.93 5.58
CA ALA A 69 21.96 54.40 6.87
C ALA A 69 21.82 53.22 7.86
N ALA A 70 22.35 53.38 9.08
CA ALA A 70 22.13 52.49 10.23
C ALA A 70 22.20 53.34 11.50
N ARG A 71 21.49 52.95 12.59
CA ARG A 71 21.70 53.54 13.93
C ARG A 71 21.24 52.63 15.06
N THR A 72 21.78 52.87 16.24
CA THR A 72 21.83 51.98 17.41
C THR A 72 21.68 52.75 18.72
N SER A 73 20.92 52.22 19.68
CA SER A 73 21.05 52.47 21.14
C SER A 73 19.95 51.64 21.87
N THR A 74 20.18 50.69 22.79
CA THR A 74 20.94 50.63 24.07
C THR A 74 20.25 51.30 25.28
N THR A 75 19.92 50.45 26.27
CA THR A 75 19.91 50.66 27.75
C THR A 75 19.06 51.75 28.41
N SER A 76 18.17 51.35 29.32
CA SER A 76 18.27 51.66 30.77
C SER A 76 17.37 50.73 31.62
N ASN A 77 17.39 50.87 32.95
CA ASN A 77 16.79 49.97 33.94
C ASN A 77 15.86 50.73 34.93
N ASN A 78 15.17 50.00 35.83
CA ASN A 78 14.28 50.51 36.91
C ASN A 78 12.90 51.04 36.40
N GLY A 79 11.82 51.08 37.19
CA GLY A 79 11.55 50.61 38.57
C GLY A 79 10.21 51.18 39.09
N ASP A 80 9.65 50.58 40.15
CA ASP A 80 8.59 51.14 41.06
C ASP A 80 7.18 51.40 40.43
N GLU A 81 6.02 51.38 41.14
CA GLU A 81 5.51 50.56 42.27
C GLU A 81 3.93 50.62 42.30
N GLU A 82 3.27 50.03 43.32
CA GLU A 82 1.79 50.02 43.60
C GLU A 82 0.87 49.27 42.58
N SER A 83 -0.02 48.31 42.88
CA SER A 83 -1.02 47.99 43.95
C SER A 83 -2.44 48.57 43.68
N GLU A 84 -3.58 47.88 43.87
CA GLU A 84 -3.90 46.45 44.20
C GLU A 84 -4.89 45.89 43.11
N THR A 85 -6.08 45.26 43.24
CA THR A 85 -6.96 44.82 44.34
C THR A 85 -7.61 43.44 44.05
N ARG A 86 -7.00 42.36 44.53
CA ARG A 86 -7.60 41.16 45.16
C ARG A 86 -9.01 40.65 44.72
N LYS A 87 -9.05 39.41 44.19
CA LYS A 87 -9.67 38.23 44.86
C LYS A 87 -9.55 36.92 44.04
N GLN A 88 -8.87 35.92 44.60
CA GLN A 88 -9.02 34.50 44.26
C GLN A 88 -9.75 33.75 45.38
N SER A 89 -10.40 32.62 45.06
CA SER A 89 -10.84 31.61 46.02
C SER A 89 -10.10 30.29 45.78
N SER A 90 -9.40 29.80 46.79
CA SER A 90 -8.56 28.61 46.71
C SER A 90 -9.33 27.32 47.04
N HIS A 91 -8.90 26.19 46.47
CA HIS A 91 -8.86 24.89 47.15
C HIS A 91 -7.51 24.20 46.87
N LYS A 92 -6.98 23.48 47.86
CA LYS A 92 -5.68 22.78 47.79
C LYS A 92 -5.86 21.28 48.04
N ILE A 93 -5.11 20.45 47.34
CA ILE A 93 -4.73 19.09 47.79
C ILE A 93 -3.22 18.91 47.53
N ALA A 94 -2.54 18.20 48.43
CA ALA A 94 -1.08 17.99 48.40
C ALA A 94 -0.71 16.59 47.86
N PRO A 95 0.53 16.36 47.37
CA PRO A 95 0.95 15.08 46.82
C PRO A 95 1.38 14.07 47.90
N THR A 96 1.16 12.78 47.62
CA THR A 96 1.61 11.66 48.46
C THR A 96 2.62 10.80 47.71
N ILE A 97 3.75 10.48 48.36
CA ILE A 97 4.80 9.60 47.83
C ILE A 97 4.46 8.14 48.16
N LEU A 98 4.68 7.21 47.22
CA LEU A 98 4.73 5.79 47.52
C LEU A 98 5.69 5.04 46.58
N GLN A 99 6.64 4.29 47.16
CA GLN A 99 7.55 3.40 46.46
C GLN A 99 6.88 2.04 46.23
N ASN A 100 7.30 1.29 45.21
CA ASN A 100 7.34 -0.18 45.34
C ASN A 100 8.36 -0.87 44.42
N ARG A 101 8.66 -2.15 44.74
CA ARG A 101 9.82 -2.90 44.22
C ARG A 101 9.54 -3.83 43.03
N LEU A 102 10.62 -4.13 42.31
CA LEU A 102 10.72 -5.22 41.32
C LEU A 102 10.52 -6.61 41.94
N VAL A 103 9.86 -7.51 41.21
CA VAL A 103 9.88 -8.98 41.41
C VAL A 103 9.96 -9.67 40.04
N ARG A 104 10.62 -10.83 39.95
CA ARG A 104 10.81 -11.62 38.72
C ARG A 104 9.67 -12.65 38.53
N PRO A 105 9.33 -13.04 37.29
CA PRO A 105 8.44 -14.16 37.02
C PRO A 105 9.19 -15.51 37.06
N GLU A 106 8.62 -16.52 37.72
CA GLU A 106 9.02 -17.92 37.59
C GLU A 106 8.01 -18.74 36.77
N ARG A 107 8.43 -19.93 36.33
CA ARG A 107 7.60 -20.86 35.54
C ARG A 107 6.70 -21.69 36.44
N ILE A 108 5.45 -21.89 36.04
CA ILE A 108 4.58 -22.96 36.57
C ILE A 108 4.16 -23.88 35.43
N ALA A 109 4.28 -25.19 35.64
CA ALA A 109 3.86 -26.21 34.69
C ALA A 109 2.46 -26.74 35.06
N VAL A 110 1.62 -26.99 34.06
CA VAL A 110 0.27 -27.54 34.27
C VAL A 110 0.35 -29.06 34.35
N GLN A 111 0.16 -29.61 35.55
CA GLN A 111 -0.11 -31.04 35.72
C GLN A 111 -1.58 -31.36 35.41
N ARG A 112 -1.82 -32.51 34.77
CA ARG A 112 -3.15 -33.11 34.62
C ARG A 112 -3.56 -33.76 35.94
N ASN A 113 -4.84 -33.72 36.27
CA ASN A 113 -5.46 -34.71 37.16
C ASN A 113 -6.87 -35.05 36.69
N PHE A 114 -7.23 -36.32 36.79
CA PHE A 114 -8.58 -36.85 36.57
C PHE A 114 -9.25 -37.10 37.92
N SER A 115 -10.53 -36.78 38.04
CA SER A 115 -11.46 -37.45 38.95
C SER A 115 -12.90 -37.27 38.46
N SER A 116 -13.82 -38.11 38.94
CA SER A 116 -15.13 -38.31 38.32
C SER A 116 -16.23 -38.64 39.34
N SER A 117 -17.43 -38.10 39.17
CA SER A 117 -18.66 -38.65 39.75
C SER A 117 -19.90 -38.17 38.95
N ASN A 118 -20.95 -39.00 38.95
CA ASN A 118 -22.17 -38.82 38.14
C ASN A 118 -23.32 -38.21 38.97
N ALA A 119 -24.34 -37.64 38.30
CA ALA A 119 -25.75 -37.97 38.56
C ALA A 119 -26.75 -37.41 37.51
N ALA A 120 -27.88 -38.12 37.38
CA ALA A 120 -29.20 -37.68 36.88
C ALA A 120 -29.35 -37.22 35.40
N ALA A 121 -30.14 -38.00 34.64
CA ALA A 121 -30.49 -37.77 33.23
C ALA A 121 -31.97 -37.41 33.04
N ALA A 122 -32.34 -36.88 31.85
CA ALA A 122 -33.67 -37.05 31.25
C ALA A 122 -33.67 -36.73 29.74
N GLY A 123 -34.47 -37.46 28.95
CA GLY A 123 -34.86 -37.10 27.57
C GLY A 123 -34.00 -37.70 26.46
N ALA A 124 -34.59 -38.56 25.61
CA ALA A 124 -33.93 -39.11 24.42
C ALA A 124 -34.91 -39.47 23.30
N SER A 125 -34.48 -39.27 22.04
CA SER A 125 -35.04 -39.88 20.82
C SER A 125 -33.99 -39.81 19.69
N PRO A 126 -33.99 -40.73 18.72
CA PRO A 126 -32.74 -41.19 18.11
C PRO A 126 -32.33 -40.47 16.82
N SER A 127 -31.01 -40.42 16.60
CA SER A 127 -30.39 -40.16 15.29
C SER A 127 -30.09 -41.47 14.54
N PRO A 128 -30.06 -41.48 13.19
CA PRO A 128 -29.61 -42.64 12.41
C PRO A 128 -28.10 -42.89 12.56
N PRO A 129 -27.60 -44.10 12.29
CA PRO A 129 -26.19 -44.46 12.46
C PRO A 129 -25.29 -43.83 11.37
N PRO A 130 -24.01 -43.52 11.68
CA PRO A 130 -23.07 -42.98 10.70
C PRO A 130 -22.59 -44.07 9.74
N THR A 131 -22.70 -43.83 8.44
CA THR A 131 -22.04 -44.63 7.40
C THR A 131 -20.56 -44.25 7.30
N ASN A 132 -19.66 -45.20 7.57
CA ASN A 132 -18.23 -45.01 7.36
C ASN A 132 -17.92 -44.81 5.86
N ALA A 133 -17.65 -43.57 5.45
CA ALA A 133 -16.84 -43.28 4.28
C ALA A 133 -15.41 -42.98 4.76
N ALA A 134 -14.42 -43.71 4.24
CA ALA A 134 -13.02 -43.41 4.51
C ALA A 134 -12.57 -42.31 3.54
N GLU A 135 -12.56 -41.06 4.01
CA GLU A 135 -12.10 -39.93 3.19
C GLU A 135 -10.57 -39.93 3.03
N ASP A 136 -10.13 -39.63 1.81
CA ASP A 136 -8.72 -39.65 1.43
C ASP A 136 -7.91 -38.62 2.21
N LYS A 137 -6.85 -39.07 2.91
CA LYS A 137 -5.90 -38.19 3.59
C LYS A 137 -4.91 -37.57 2.61
N ASN A 138 -5.43 -36.76 1.69
CA ASN A 138 -4.63 -35.93 0.79
C ASN A 138 -5.23 -34.52 0.63
N GLU A 139 -5.70 -33.92 1.73
CA GLU A 139 -5.89 -32.48 1.81
C GLU A 139 -4.52 -31.77 1.69
N GLN A 140 -4.09 -31.55 0.45
CA GLN A 140 -3.32 -30.33 0.16
C GLN A 140 -4.22 -29.17 0.57
N THR A 141 -3.86 -28.49 1.67
CA THR A 141 -4.63 -27.37 2.18
C THR A 141 -4.64 -26.25 1.15
N THR A 142 -5.73 -26.15 0.41
CA THR A 142 -6.05 -25.04 -0.51
C THR A 142 -6.30 -23.80 0.32
N GLN A 143 -5.21 -23.17 0.75
CA GLN A 143 -5.25 -22.04 1.67
C GLN A 143 -6.15 -20.96 1.08
N THR A 144 -7.29 -20.76 1.74
CA THR A 144 -8.41 -20.03 1.18
C THR A 144 -8.37 -18.60 1.67
N LEU A 145 -8.37 -17.63 0.75
CA LEU A 145 -8.44 -16.22 1.10
C LEU A 145 -9.70 -15.93 1.93
N MET A 146 -9.50 -15.36 3.11
CA MET A 146 -10.55 -14.77 3.93
C MET A 146 -10.39 -13.26 3.93
N LEU A 147 -11.51 -12.53 3.85
CA LEU A 147 -11.57 -11.08 3.98
C LEU A 147 -12.58 -10.72 5.08
N HIS A 148 -12.29 -9.71 5.89
CA HIS A 148 -13.28 -9.18 6.81
C HIS A 148 -14.31 -8.32 6.07
N ASN A 149 -15.51 -8.88 5.91
CA ASN A 149 -16.62 -8.17 5.31
C ASN A 149 -17.24 -7.18 6.32
N THR A 150 -17.19 -5.90 5.97
CA THR A 150 -17.71 -4.82 6.82
C THR A 150 -19.22 -4.92 7.00
N MET A 151 -19.93 -5.56 6.06
CA MET A 151 -21.38 -5.76 6.16
C MET A 151 -21.76 -6.79 7.24
N SER A 152 -21.02 -7.89 7.39
CA SER A 152 -21.31 -8.93 8.38
C SER A 152 -20.49 -8.82 9.67
N ARG A 153 -19.47 -7.96 9.68
CA ARG A 153 -18.49 -7.75 10.77
C ARG A 153 -17.70 -9.01 11.13
N LYS A 154 -17.45 -9.88 10.14
CA LYS A 154 -16.74 -11.16 10.29
C LYS A 154 -15.73 -11.37 9.16
N LYS A 155 -14.69 -12.19 9.43
CA LYS A 155 -13.89 -12.79 8.35
C LYS A 155 -14.74 -13.82 7.62
N GLU A 156 -14.79 -13.72 6.31
CA GLU A 156 -15.55 -14.60 5.41
C GLU A 156 -14.61 -15.16 4.35
N ILE A 157 -14.83 -16.41 3.96
CA ILE A 157 -14.17 -17.01 2.79
C ILE A 157 -14.54 -16.18 1.55
N PHE A 158 -13.52 -15.69 0.84
CA PHE A 158 -13.69 -14.99 -0.43
C PHE A 158 -14.12 -15.96 -1.52
N LYS A 159 -15.23 -15.64 -2.20
CA LYS A 159 -15.78 -16.40 -3.33
C LYS A 159 -16.23 -15.41 -4.42
N PRO A 160 -15.55 -15.40 -5.58
CA PRO A 160 -15.96 -14.59 -6.72
C PRO A 160 -17.39 -14.91 -7.17
N ARG A 161 -18.08 -13.91 -7.71
CA ARG A 161 -19.45 -14.00 -8.25
C ARG A 161 -19.52 -14.80 -9.55
N ALA A 162 -18.47 -14.75 -10.36
CA ALA A 162 -18.46 -15.39 -11.66
C ALA A 162 -18.55 -16.92 -11.51
N GLU A 163 -19.45 -17.56 -12.26
CA GLU A 163 -19.72 -19.01 -12.18
C GLU A 163 -18.47 -19.88 -12.44
N ASN A 164 -17.49 -19.35 -13.18
CA ASN A 164 -16.21 -20.00 -13.43
C ASN A 164 -15.22 -19.90 -12.26
N GLY A 165 -15.58 -19.22 -11.16
CA GLY A 165 -14.77 -19.01 -9.97
C GLY A 165 -13.53 -18.12 -10.16
N ASN A 166 -13.30 -17.53 -11.34
CA ASN A 166 -12.01 -16.93 -11.70
C ASN A 166 -12.01 -15.41 -11.89
N LYS A 167 -13.13 -14.81 -12.33
CA LYS A 167 -13.21 -13.36 -12.56
C LYS A 167 -13.58 -12.62 -11.28
N VAL A 168 -12.85 -11.54 -10.96
CA VAL A 168 -13.07 -10.70 -9.78
C VAL A 168 -13.22 -9.24 -10.19
N GLN A 169 -14.28 -8.59 -9.73
CA GLN A 169 -14.54 -7.17 -9.95
C GLN A 169 -14.32 -6.39 -8.65
N MET A 170 -13.26 -5.57 -8.61
CA MET A 170 -12.89 -4.78 -7.45
C MET A 170 -12.98 -3.28 -7.76
N TYR A 171 -13.81 -2.57 -7.02
CA TYR A 171 -13.85 -1.11 -7.03
C TYR A 171 -13.22 -0.57 -5.74
N VAL A 172 -12.43 0.49 -5.81
CA VAL A 172 -11.91 1.21 -4.63
C VAL A 172 -12.14 2.70 -4.84
N CYS A 173 -12.80 3.37 -3.89
CA CYS A 173 -13.11 4.79 -4.04
C CYS A 173 -11.85 5.65 -4.20
N GLY A 174 -11.95 6.59 -5.13
CA GLY A 174 -10.89 7.52 -5.50
C GLY A 174 -10.67 8.67 -4.52
N VAL A 175 -9.91 9.65 -4.99
CA VAL A 175 -9.68 10.93 -4.32
C VAL A 175 -10.43 12.06 -5.02
N THR A 176 -10.92 13.03 -4.25
CA THR A 176 -11.31 14.34 -4.80
C THR A 176 -10.05 15.09 -5.22
N VAL A 177 -9.87 15.36 -6.51
CA VAL A 177 -8.60 15.88 -7.06
C VAL A 177 -8.50 17.41 -7.00
N TYR A 178 -8.62 17.97 -5.79
CA TYR A 178 -8.48 19.41 -5.51
C TYR A 178 -7.13 19.80 -4.88
N ASP A 179 -6.34 18.83 -4.40
CA ASP A 179 -5.12 19.07 -3.60
C ASP A 179 -4.17 17.85 -3.64
N TYR A 180 -2.94 18.03 -3.13
CA TYR A 180 -1.98 16.91 -3.00
C TYR A 180 -2.47 15.83 -2.03
N SER A 181 -2.11 14.57 -2.32
CA SER A 181 -2.48 13.44 -1.48
C SER A 181 -1.66 13.35 -0.19
N HIS A 182 -2.27 12.78 0.85
CA HIS A 182 -1.68 12.66 2.18
C HIS A 182 -1.51 11.20 2.60
N ILE A 183 -0.78 10.95 3.69
CA ILE A 183 -0.47 9.58 4.13
C ILE A 183 -1.72 8.74 4.46
N GLY A 184 -2.88 9.37 4.66
CA GLY A 184 -4.18 8.70 4.72
C GLY A 184 -4.56 8.04 3.39
N HIS A 185 -4.41 8.74 2.26
CA HIS A 185 -4.58 8.16 0.93
C HIS A 185 -3.54 7.06 0.66
N ALA A 186 -2.27 7.26 1.07
CA ALA A 186 -1.25 6.22 0.95
C ALA A 186 -1.63 4.93 1.70
N ARG A 187 -2.18 5.04 2.93
CA ARG A 187 -2.69 3.91 3.71
C ARG A 187 -3.81 3.14 3.00
N VAL A 188 -4.70 3.83 2.29
CA VAL A 188 -5.74 3.21 1.45
C VAL A 188 -5.08 2.43 0.31
N TYR A 189 -4.37 3.12 -0.59
CA TYR A 189 -3.96 2.51 -1.85
C TYR A 189 -2.80 1.51 -1.73
N VAL A 190 -1.95 1.59 -0.70
CA VAL A 190 -0.98 0.53 -0.38
C VAL A 190 -1.68 -0.75 0.10
N ALA A 191 -2.76 -0.65 0.88
CA ALA A 191 -3.52 -1.82 1.32
C ALA A 191 -4.27 -2.50 0.16
N PHE A 192 -4.93 -1.72 -0.71
CA PHE A 192 -5.64 -2.25 -1.87
C PHE A 192 -4.72 -2.73 -2.99
N ASP A 193 -3.51 -2.18 -3.12
CA ASP A 193 -2.46 -2.73 -4.00
C ASP A 193 -1.99 -4.12 -3.52
N VAL A 194 -1.81 -4.34 -2.20
CA VAL A 194 -1.52 -5.69 -1.69
C VAL A 194 -2.69 -6.64 -1.95
N LEU A 195 -3.95 -6.21 -1.75
CA LEU A 195 -5.12 -7.04 -2.11
C LEU A 195 -5.13 -7.42 -3.60
N TYR A 196 -4.90 -6.45 -4.51
CA TYR A 196 -4.82 -6.68 -5.95
C TYR A 196 -3.71 -7.67 -6.31
N ARG A 197 -2.51 -7.52 -5.71
CA ARG A 197 -1.38 -8.44 -5.87
C ARG A 197 -1.71 -9.85 -5.34
N THR A 198 -2.33 -9.97 -4.15
CA THR A 198 -2.75 -11.24 -3.57
C THR A 198 -3.77 -11.97 -4.45
N LEU A 199 -4.79 -11.26 -4.95
CA LEU A 199 -5.80 -11.84 -5.83
C LEU A 199 -5.18 -12.31 -7.17
N ARG A 200 -4.27 -11.53 -7.75
CA ARG A 200 -3.55 -11.93 -8.98
C ARG A 200 -2.57 -13.09 -8.75
N GLN A 201 -1.93 -13.20 -7.58
CA GLN A 201 -1.09 -14.35 -7.22
C GLN A 201 -1.92 -15.63 -6.98
N LEU A 202 -3.17 -15.50 -6.51
CA LEU A 202 -4.16 -16.59 -6.46
C LEU A 202 -4.68 -17.03 -7.84
N GLY A 203 -4.27 -16.35 -8.93
CA GLY A 203 -4.63 -16.68 -10.31
C GLY A 203 -5.91 -16.01 -10.83
N TYR A 204 -6.56 -15.16 -10.03
CA TYR A 204 -7.80 -14.50 -10.44
C TYR A 204 -7.58 -13.50 -11.60
N ASP A 205 -8.56 -13.47 -12.49
CA ASP A 205 -8.73 -12.48 -13.55
C ASP A 205 -9.43 -11.25 -12.94
N VAL A 206 -8.63 -10.37 -12.33
CA VAL A 206 -9.10 -9.21 -11.56
C VAL A 206 -9.22 -7.99 -12.47
N THR A 207 -10.42 -7.39 -12.51
CA THR A 207 -10.64 -6.03 -13.02
C THR A 207 -10.67 -5.07 -11.84
N TYR A 208 -9.64 -4.24 -11.68
CA TYR A 208 -9.56 -3.22 -10.64
C TYR A 208 -9.94 -1.84 -11.21
N CYS A 209 -10.97 -1.24 -10.63
CA CYS A 209 -11.44 0.11 -10.92
C CYS A 209 -11.22 1.06 -9.72
N ARG A 210 -10.81 2.30 -10.00
CA ARG A 210 -10.73 3.39 -9.00
C ARG A 210 -11.02 4.72 -9.69
N ASN A 211 -12.08 5.41 -9.30
CA ASN A 211 -12.47 6.66 -9.94
C ASN A 211 -11.56 7.85 -9.58
N PHE A 212 -11.82 8.97 -10.25
CA PHE A 212 -11.52 10.30 -9.77
C PHE A 212 -12.82 11.10 -9.63
N THR A 213 -13.04 11.70 -8.45
CA THR A 213 -14.05 12.75 -8.28
C THR A 213 -13.40 14.06 -8.72
N ASP A 214 -13.65 14.44 -9.97
CA ASP A 214 -13.12 15.64 -10.64
C ASP A 214 -14.14 16.78 -10.76
N ILE A 215 -15.30 16.65 -10.08
CA ILE A 215 -16.26 17.72 -9.84
C ILE A 215 -16.74 17.65 -8.37
N ASP A 216 -16.47 18.69 -7.57
CA ASP A 216 -16.91 18.80 -6.17
C ASP A 216 -16.91 20.28 -5.73
N ASP A 217 -17.63 20.60 -4.65
CA ASP A 217 -17.58 21.92 -4.01
C ASP A 217 -16.13 22.33 -3.66
N LYS A 218 -15.26 21.39 -3.25
CA LYS A 218 -13.84 21.68 -2.95
C LYS A 218 -13.01 22.02 -4.19
N ILE A 219 -13.31 21.38 -5.32
CA ILE A 219 -12.61 21.60 -6.60
C ILE A 219 -12.98 22.99 -7.13
N ILE A 220 -14.28 23.31 -7.15
CA ILE A 220 -14.80 24.62 -7.55
C ILE A 220 -14.19 25.73 -6.69
N ASN A 221 -14.19 25.58 -5.36
CA ASN A 221 -13.63 26.57 -4.45
C ASN A 221 -12.11 26.77 -4.69
N ARG A 222 -11.33 25.69 -4.78
CA ARG A 222 -9.88 25.78 -5.01
C ARG A 222 -9.53 26.33 -6.40
N ALA A 223 -10.32 26.02 -7.43
CA ALA A 223 -10.14 26.58 -8.77
C ALA A 223 -10.33 28.11 -8.74
N ASN A 224 -11.39 28.58 -8.10
CA ASN A 224 -11.65 30.00 -7.86
C ASN A 224 -10.54 30.67 -7.00
N GLU A 225 -10.04 30.01 -5.95
CA GLU A 225 -8.92 30.49 -5.11
C GLU A 225 -7.60 30.64 -5.90
N SER A 226 -7.38 29.80 -6.91
CA SER A 226 -6.12 29.74 -7.67
C SER A 226 -6.18 30.41 -9.05
N GLY A 227 -7.37 30.83 -9.50
CA GLY A 227 -7.57 31.50 -10.79
C GLY A 227 -7.42 30.58 -12.01
N THR A 228 -7.59 29.27 -11.85
CA THR A 228 -7.55 28.26 -12.92
C THR A 228 -8.95 27.71 -13.20
N SER A 229 -9.12 27.01 -14.33
CA SER A 229 -10.31 26.19 -14.53
C SER A 229 -10.34 24.99 -13.57
N CYS A 230 -11.51 24.36 -13.41
CA CYS A 230 -11.60 23.09 -12.68
C CYS A 230 -10.83 21.97 -13.40
N GLU A 231 -10.87 21.91 -14.73
CA GLU A 231 -10.18 20.90 -15.54
C GLU A 231 -8.65 21.00 -15.42
N GLU A 232 -8.10 22.21 -15.47
CA GLU A 232 -6.66 22.46 -15.25
C GLU A 232 -6.21 22.07 -13.84
N LEU A 233 -7.06 22.32 -12.84
CA LEU A 233 -6.80 21.96 -11.46
C LEU A 233 -6.82 20.44 -11.26
N THR A 234 -7.82 19.75 -11.79
CA THR A 234 -8.01 18.32 -11.58
C THR A 234 -7.00 17.50 -12.37
N GLU A 235 -6.68 17.85 -13.62
CA GLU A 235 -5.65 17.17 -14.40
C GLU A 235 -4.28 17.23 -13.69
N LYS A 236 -3.91 18.39 -13.16
CA LYS A 236 -2.70 18.59 -12.35
C LYS A 236 -2.66 17.67 -11.13
N PHE A 237 -3.77 17.51 -10.41
CA PHE A 237 -3.81 16.68 -9.20
C PHE A 237 -4.03 15.18 -9.48
N ILE A 238 -4.61 14.81 -10.63
CA ILE A 238 -4.61 13.44 -11.14
C ILE A 238 -3.16 13.01 -11.45
N GLN A 239 -2.42 13.81 -12.23
CA GLN A 239 -1.01 13.55 -12.54
C GLN A 239 -0.14 13.49 -11.27
N ALA A 240 -0.31 14.44 -10.33
CA ALA A 240 0.40 14.40 -9.06
C ALA A 240 0.05 13.18 -8.19
N PHE A 241 -1.19 12.71 -8.24
CA PHE A 241 -1.60 11.48 -7.56
C PHE A 241 -1.01 10.23 -8.22
N HIS A 242 -0.92 10.16 -9.55
CA HIS A 242 -0.25 9.06 -10.25
C HIS A 242 1.23 8.97 -9.88
N GLU A 243 1.95 10.10 -9.86
CA GLU A 243 3.32 10.20 -9.35
C GLU A 243 3.45 9.72 -7.90
N ASP A 244 2.56 10.16 -6.99
CA ASP A 244 2.57 9.76 -5.58
C ASP A 244 2.34 8.25 -5.40
N MET A 245 1.45 7.65 -6.19
CA MET A 245 1.10 6.24 -6.13
C MET A 245 2.16 5.33 -6.79
N GLU A 246 2.74 5.76 -7.91
CA GLU A 246 3.84 5.04 -8.59
C GLU A 246 5.10 5.03 -7.71
N ALA A 247 5.43 6.18 -7.08
CA ALA A 247 6.51 6.25 -6.10
C ALA A 247 6.29 5.27 -4.93
N LEU A 248 5.04 5.12 -4.45
CA LEU A 248 4.66 4.14 -3.43
C LEU A 248 4.55 2.69 -3.95
N GLY A 249 4.92 2.41 -5.21
CA GLY A 249 4.94 1.07 -5.78
C GLY A 249 3.56 0.45 -5.99
N CYS A 250 2.49 1.26 -5.94
CA CYS A 250 1.14 0.78 -6.19
C CYS A 250 0.94 0.50 -7.68
N LEU A 251 0.38 -0.67 -8.01
CA LEU A 251 -0.04 -0.97 -9.37
C LEU A 251 -1.18 -0.04 -9.81
N ARG A 252 -1.17 0.34 -11.09
CA ARG A 252 -2.23 1.14 -11.68
C ARG A 252 -3.51 0.29 -11.79
N PRO A 253 -4.70 0.83 -11.49
CA PRO A 253 -5.98 0.18 -11.80
C PRO A 253 -6.12 -0.10 -13.29
N ASP A 254 -6.91 -1.11 -13.62
CA ASP A 254 -7.30 -1.44 -15.00
C ASP A 254 -8.29 -0.40 -15.57
N LEU A 255 -9.04 0.29 -14.70
CA LEU A 255 -9.98 1.36 -15.03
C LEU A 255 -9.84 2.56 -14.07
N GLU A 256 -9.73 3.78 -14.60
CA GLU A 256 -9.67 5.03 -13.82
C GLU A 256 -10.69 6.07 -14.32
N PRO A 257 -12.00 5.85 -14.13
CA PRO A 257 -13.06 6.71 -14.67
C PRO A 257 -13.15 8.06 -13.94
N ARG A 258 -13.58 9.11 -14.65
CA ARG A 258 -13.80 10.45 -14.08
C ARG A 258 -15.30 10.74 -13.94
N ALA A 259 -15.71 11.38 -12.84
CA ALA A 259 -17.11 11.73 -12.60
C ALA A 259 -17.69 12.62 -13.73
N THR A 260 -16.91 13.58 -14.25
CA THR A 260 -17.30 14.44 -15.38
C THR A 260 -17.61 13.68 -16.67
N GLN A 261 -17.03 12.50 -16.87
CA GLN A 261 -17.21 11.65 -18.05
C GLN A 261 -18.46 10.77 -17.96
N HIS A 262 -19.05 10.63 -16.77
CA HIS A 262 -20.17 9.73 -16.48
C HIS A 262 -21.46 10.47 -16.07
N VAL A 263 -21.55 11.79 -16.30
CA VAL A 263 -22.74 12.59 -15.93
C VAL A 263 -24.03 12.10 -16.59
N GLY A 264 -23.98 11.55 -17.81
CA GLY A 264 -25.13 10.89 -18.43
C GLY A 264 -25.60 9.66 -17.66
N ASP A 265 -24.67 8.76 -17.29
CA ASP A 265 -24.97 7.56 -16.50
C ASP A 265 -25.53 7.90 -15.10
N ILE A 266 -25.07 9.03 -14.53
CA ILE A 266 -25.60 9.59 -13.29
C ILE A 266 -27.04 10.07 -13.48
N ILE A 267 -27.35 10.82 -14.54
CA ILE A 267 -28.71 11.30 -14.82
C ILE A 267 -29.66 10.11 -15.05
N ASP A 268 -29.24 9.07 -15.76
CA ASP A 268 -30.02 7.84 -15.96
C ASP A 268 -30.27 7.08 -14.64
N LEU A 269 -29.29 7.05 -13.73
CA LEU A 269 -29.46 6.46 -12.40
C LEU A 269 -30.41 7.28 -11.51
N ILE A 270 -30.28 8.61 -11.49
CA ILE A 270 -31.16 9.50 -10.72
C ILE A 270 -32.59 9.44 -11.26
N THR A 271 -32.78 9.36 -12.58
CA THR A 271 -34.10 9.23 -13.21
C THR A 271 -34.80 7.96 -12.73
N ARG A 272 -34.13 6.81 -12.78
CA ARG A 272 -34.67 5.54 -12.23
C ARG A 272 -35.00 5.61 -10.74
N LEU A 273 -34.21 6.34 -9.95
CA LEU A 273 -34.48 6.53 -8.52
C LEU A 273 -35.73 7.39 -8.27
N ILE A 274 -36.02 8.39 -9.11
CA ILE A 274 -37.27 9.17 -9.04
C ILE A 274 -38.46 8.32 -9.47
N GLU A 275 -38.36 7.62 -10.61
CA GLU A 275 -39.41 6.72 -11.12
C GLU A 275 -39.83 5.65 -10.09
N LYS A 276 -38.88 5.16 -9.31
CA LYS A 276 -39.09 4.19 -8.22
C LYS A 276 -39.48 4.81 -6.88
N ASN A 277 -39.67 6.13 -6.80
CA ASN A 277 -40.04 6.87 -5.58
C ASN A 277 -38.97 6.84 -4.46
N HIS A 278 -37.71 6.54 -4.81
CA HIS A 278 -36.56 6.59 -3.89
C HIS A 278 -35.87 7.96 -3.87
N ALA A 279 -36.13 8.83 -4.86
CA ALA A 279 -35.62 10.19 -4.92
C ALA A 279 -36.73 11.21 -5.25
N TYR A 280 -36.47 12.49 -4.98
CA TYR A 280 -37.37 13.60 -5.32
C TYR A 280 -36.61 14.87 -5.68
N ALA A 281 -37.16 15.63 -6.63
CA ALA A 281 -36.67 16.95 -7.00
C ALA A 281 -37.33 18.05 -6.15
N VAL A 282 -36.60 19.12 -5.84
CA VAL A 282 -37.10 20.36 -5.22
C VAL A 282 -36.20 21.53 -5.63
N ASP A 283 -36.81 22.57 -6.23
CA ASP A 283 -36.14 23.80 -6.68
C ASP A 283 -34.87 23.61 -7.55
N GLY A 284 -34.83 22.53 -8.34
CA GLY A 284 -33.72 22.14 -9.23
C GLY A 284 -32.73 21.14 -8.63
N ASP A 285 -32.69 21.03 -7.29
CA ASP A 285 -31.92 20.01 -6.60
C ASP A 285 -32.67 18.67 -6.59
N VAL A 286 -31.96 17.55 -6.50
CA VAL A 286 -32.56 16.22 -6.32
C VAL A 286 -31.95 15.54 -5.11
N TYR A 287 -32.79 15.02 -4.23
CA TYR A 287 -32.38 14.32 -3.01
C TYR A 287 -32.85 12.86 -3.01
N PHE A 288 -32.02 11.99 -2.43
CA PHE A 288 -32.41 10.63 -2.08
C PHE A 288 -33.25 10.66 -0.80
N SER A 289 -34.39 9.98 -0.79
CA SER A 289 -35.31 9.89 0.34
C SER A 289 -34.91 8.70 1.23
N VAL A 290 -34.18 8.91 2.32
CA VAL A 290 -33.66 7.77 3.12
C VAL A 290 -34.75 6.89 3.73
N ASP A 291 -35.91 7.49 4.05
CA ASP A 291 -37.09 6.79 4.58
C ASP A 291 -37.73 5.81 3.57
N SER A 292 -37.37 5.90 2.28
CA SER A 292 -37.79 4.93 1.26
C SER A 292 -37.09 3.56 1.40
N LEU A 293 -36.05 3.46 2.24
CA LEU A 293 -35.31 2.23 2.51
C LEU A 293 -35.27 1.92 4.01
N SER A 294 -36.13 1.00 4.45
CA SER A 294 -36.23 0.51 5.84
C SER A 294 -34.98 -0.21 6.40
N LYS A 295 -33.90 -0.31 5.61
CA LYS A 295 -32.58 -0.86 6.01
C LYS A 295 -31.41 0.10 5.73
N TYR A 296 -31.68 1.37 5.47
CA TYR A 296 -30.63 2.39 5.39
C TYR A 296 -29.89 2.51 6.74
N GLY A 297 -28.56 2.41 6.73
CA GLY A 297 -27.73 2.28 7.94
C GLY A 297 -27.15 0.88 8.17
N SER A 298 -27.48 -0.11 7.31
CA SER A 298 -27.06 -1.51 7.49
C SER A 298 -25.56 -1.78 7.29
N LEU A 299 -24.85 -1.02 6.43
CA LEU A 299 -23.40 -1.20 6.25
C LEU A 299 -22.62 -0.64 7.45
N SER A 300 -23.01 0.55 7.89
CA SER A 300 -22.41 1.28 9.00
C SER A 300 -22.82 0.75 10.37
N GLY A 301 -23.98 0.11 10.47
CA GLY A 301 -24.56 -0.39 11.73
C GLY A 301 -25.14 0.73 12.59
N ARG A 302 -25.57 1.83 11.97
CA ARG A 302 -26.23 2.97 12.64
C ARG A 302 -27.75 2.83 12.54
N ASN A 303 -28.49 3.21 13.57
CA ASN A 303 -29.94 3.31 13.46
C ASN A 303 -30.32 4.58 12.69
N GLN A 304 -31.49 4.60 12.05
CA GLN A 304 -31.97 5.82 11.36
C GLN A 304 -32.13 7.01 12.33
N GLU A 305 -32.44 6.75 13.60
CA GLU A 305 -32.52 7.77 14.66
C GLU A 305 -31.15 8.42 14.97
N ASP A 306 -30.06 7.64 14.91
CA ASP A 306 -28.67 8.13 15.10
C ASP A 306 -28.16 8.94 13.90
N ASN A 307 -28.83 8.84 12.75
CA ASN A 307 -28.44 9.51 11.51
C ASN A 307 -29.01 10.92 11.35
N ARG A 308 -29.72 11.45 12.36
CA ARG A 308 -30.08 12.88 12.43
C ARG A 308 -28.80 13.72 12.36
N ALA A 309 -28.81 14.75 11.51
CA ALA A 309 -27.64 15.58 11.26
C ALA A 309 -27.13 16.23 12.57
N GLY A 310 -25.94 15.83 13.01
CA GLY A 310 -25.25 16.48 14.13
C GLY A 310 -24.95 17.95 13.83
N GLU A 311 -24.78 18.75 14.89
CA GLU A 311 -24.86 20.23 14.94
C GLU A 311 -23.86 21.04 14.08
N ARG A 312 -23.18 20.42 13.12
CA ARG A 312 -22.10 21.01 12.31
C ARG A 312 -22.44 21.23 10.83
N VAL A 313 -23.67 20.91 10.40
CA VAL A 313 -24.15 21.17 9.04
C VAL A 313 -25.48 21.92 9.11
N VAL A 314 -25.62 23.00 8.34
CA VAL A 314 -26.89 23.71 8.19
C VAL A 314 -27.89 22.75 7.53
N VAL A 315 -28.96 22.41 8.24
CA VAL A 315 -30.03 21.56 7.70
C VAL A 315 -30.80 22.35 6.66
N ASP A 316 -30.76 21.88 5.42
CA ASP A 316 -31.57 22.43 4.33
C ASP A 316 -33.05 22.10 4.59
N GLY A 317 -33.84 23.13 4.90
CA GLY A 317 -35.25 23.02 5.24
C GLY A 317 -36.16 22.56 4.09
N ARG A 318 -35.64 22.42 2.86
CA ARG A 318 -36.36 21.85 1.71
C ARG A 318 -36.38 20.32 1.73
N LYS A 319 -35.53 19.67 2.53
CA LYS A 319 -35.49 18.21 2.67
C LYS A 319 -36.69 17.70 3.45
N LYS A 320 -37.25 16.57 3.02
CA LYS A 320 -38.28 15.81 3.74
C LYS A 320 -37.74 15.19 5.04
N ASN A 321 -36.51 14.66 5.00
CA ASN A 321 -35.79 14.16 6.16
C ASN A 321 -34.39 14.83 6.23
N PRO A 322 -33.91 15.32 7.39
CA PRO A 322 -32.57 15.91 7.51
C PRO A 322 -31.41 15.01 7.02
N ALA A 323 -31.59 13.69 7.08
CA ALA A 323 -30.63 12.68 6.62
C ALA A 323 -30.67 12.41 5.10
N ASP A 324 -31.66 12.96 4.37
CA ASP A 324 -31.69 12.90 2.90
C ASP A 324 -30.43 13.55 2.32
N PHE A 325 -29.85 12.95 1.27
CA PHE A 325 -28.59 13.41 0.66
C PHE A 325 -28.77 13.78 -0.81
N ALA A 326 -27.99 14.77 -1.26
CA ALA A 326 -28.11 15.27 -2.63
C ALA A 326 -27.58 14.25 -3.64
N LEU A 327 -28.37 14.01 -4.68
CA LEU A 327 -28.02 13.27 -5.89
C LEU A 327 -27.62 14.23 -7.01
N TRP A 328 -28.38 15.31 -7.16
CA TRP A 328 -28.12 16.40 -8.09
C TRP A 328 -28.15 17.72 -7.32
N LYS A 329 -27.26 18.65 -7.67
CA LYS A 329 -27.20 20.00 -7.13
C LYS A 329 -27.29 21.00 -8.27
N THR A 330 -28.21 21.95 -8.15
CA THR A 330 -28.32 23.13 -9.01
C THR A 330 -27.00 23.89 -8.98
N ALA A 331 -26.47 24.23 -10.16
CA ALA A 331 -25.20 24.92 -10.23
C ALA A 331 -25.37 26.41 -9.90
N LYS A 332 -24.45 26.97 -9.13
CA LYS A 332 -24.41 28.43 -8.90
C LYS A 332 -23.81 29.14 -10.12
N PRO A 333 -24.03 30.45 -10.30
CA PRO A 333 -23.37 31.22 -11.36
C PRO A 333 -21.85 31.03 -11.35
N ASN A 334 -21.28 30.74 -12.51
CA ASN A 334 -19.86 30.42 -12.75
C ASN A 334 -19.33 29.10 -12.15
N GLU A 335 -20.19 28.21 -11.64
CA GLU A 335 -19.81 26.80 -11.42
C GLU A 335 -19.86 26.01 -12.75
N PRO A 336 -19.13 24.90 -12.91
CA PRO A 336 -19.33 23.97 -14.02
C PRO A 336 -20.75 23.40 -14.03
N VAL A 337 -21.38 23.33 -15.21
CA VAL A 337 -22.78 22.93 -15.38
C VAL A 337 -22.96 21.84 -16.43
N TRP A 338 -23.95 20.99 -16.20
CA TRP A 338 -24.50 20.05 -17.17
C TRP A 338 -26.03 20.22 -17.20
N GLU A 339 -26.62 20.05 -18.39
CA GLU A 339 -28.07 20.03 -18.55
C GLU A 339 -28.66 18.73 -17.95
N SER A 340 -29.85 18.81 -17.37
CA SER A 340 -30.56 17.65 -16.82
C SER A 340 -32.08 17.85 -16.85
N PRO A 341 -32.89 16.79 -16.63
CA PRO A 341 -34.35 16.91 -16.49
C PRO A 341 -34.82 17.83 -15.35
N TRP A 342 -33.92 18.20 -14.42
CA TRP A 342 -34.20 19.04 -13.26
C TRP A 342 -33.60 20.46 -13.41
N GLY A 343 -32.98 20.76 -14.55
CA GLY A 343 -32.28 22.01 -14.82
C GLY A 343 -30.75 21.89 -14.69
N ASN A 344 -30.06 23.01 -14.90
CA ASN A 344 -28.61 23.03 -15.00
C ASN A 344 -27.94 22.83 -13.63
N GLY A 345 -27.10 21.80 -13.54
CA GLY A 345 -26.51 21.38 -12.28
C GLY A 345 -25.33 20.44 -12.46
N ARG A 346 -25.07 19.67 -11.41
CA ARG A 346 -23.92 18.76 -11.28
C ARG A 346 -24.22 17.66 -10.26
N PRO A 347 -23.52 16.50 -10.30
CA PRO A 347 -23.70 15.44 -9.33
C PRO A 347 -23.43 15.85 -7.88
N GLY A 348 -24.06 15.13 -6.95
CA GLY A 348 -23.65 15.06 -5.55
C GLY A 348 -22.72 13.86 -5.32
N TRP A 349 -21.59 14.08 -4.64
CA TRP A 349 -20.46 13.16 -4.44
C TRP A 349 -20.75 11.64 -4.45
N HIS A 350 -21.81 11.18 -3.79
CA HIS A 350 -22.10 9.75 -3.66
C HIS A 350 -22.58 9.08 -4.95
N ILE A 351 -23.39 9.76 -5.77
CA ILE A 351 -24.03 9.14 -6.95
C ILE A 351 -23.03 8.77 -8.05
N GLU A 352 -21.88 9.46 -8.05
CA GLU A 352 -20.77 9.24 -8.97
C GLU A 352 -20.32 7.78 -8.97
N CYS A 353 -20.03 7.23 -7.79
CA CYS A 353 -19.50 5.88 -7.65
C CYS A 353 -20.55 4.83 -8.04
N SER A 354 -21.80 4.93 -7.57
CA SER A 354 -22.87 3.99 -7.97
C SER A 354 -23.07 3.95 -9.49
N ALA A 355 -23.11 5.10 -10.17
CA ALA A 355 -23.26 5.16 -11.62
C ALA A 355 -22.05 4.57 -12.36
N MET A 356 -20.83 4.93 -11.95
CA MET A 356 -19.60 4.39 -12.56
C MET A 356 -19.44 2.88 -12.35
N ILE A 357 -19.81 2.36 -11.18
CA ILE A 357 -19.80 0.92 -10.88
C ILE A 357 -20.81 0.19 -11.78
N GLU A 358 -22.06 0.63 -11.81
CA GLU A 358 -23.10 -0.02 -12.63
C GLU A 358 -22.74 0.02 -14.13
N LYS A 359 -22.17 1.13 -14.61
CA LYS A 359 -21.75 1.32 -16.00
C LYS A 359 -20.59 0.42 -16.43
N LEU A 360 -19.56 0.31 -15.58
CA LEU A 360 -18.26 -0.27 -15.96
C LEU A 360 -18.07 -1.71 -15.48
N LEU A 361 -18.70 -2.08 -14.37
CA LEU A 361 -18.61 -3.39 -13.74
C LEU A 361 -19.97 -4.12 -13.70
N GLY A 362 -21.08 -3.38 -13.73
CA GLY A 362 -22.44 -3.93 -13.68
C GLY A 362 -23.08 -3.83 -12.29
N PRO A 363 -24.34 -4.28 -12.15
CA PRO A 363 -25.16 -4.04 -10.95
C PRO A 363 -24.73 -4.84 -9.71
N VAL A 364 -23.76 -5.76 -9.83
CA VAL A 364 -23.17 -6.48 -8.69
C VAL A 364 -21.67 -6.69 -8.89
N ILE A 365 -20.87 -6.27 -7.91
CA ILE A 365 -19.42 -6.46 -7.86
C ILE A 365 -18.97 -7.32 -6.67
N ASP A 366 -17.75 -7.85 -6.75
CA ASP A 366 -17.18 -8.72 -5.72
C ASP A 366 -16.70 -7.91 -4.52
N ILE A 367 -15.85 -6.93 -4.74
CA ILE A 367 -15.16 -6.19 -3.69
C ILE A 367 -15.38 -4.68 -3.89
N HIS A 368 -15.83 -4.00 -2.82
CA HIS A 368 -15.81 -2.54 -2.75
C HIS A 368 -14.91 -2.08 -1.61
N GLY A 369 -14.02 -1.13 -1.90
CA GLY A 369 -12.91 -0.73 -1.04
C GLY A 369 -12.87 0.76 -0.71
N GLY A 370 -12.41 1.10 0.51
CA GLY A 370 -12.09 2.49 0.87
C GLY A 370 -11.56 2.68 2.28
N GLY A 371 -11.41 3.94 2.71
CA GLY A 371 -11.09 4.28 4.11
C GLY A 371 -12.27 4.02 5.05
N GLN A 372 -12.00 3.79 6.34
CA GLN A 372 -13.03 3.59 7.37
C GLN A 372 -14.02 4.77 7.51
N ASP A 373 -13.63 5.98 7.11
CA ASP A 373 -14.52 7.15 7.01
C ASP A 373 -15.50 7.09 5.83
N LEU A 374 -15.22 6.30 4.79
CA LEU A 374 -16.16 6.15 3.67
C LEU A 374 -17.33 5.23 4.01
N VAL A 375 -17.20 4.36 5.03
CA VAL A 375 -18.27 3.48 5.54
C VAL A 375 -19.58 4.24 5.81
N PHE A 376 -19.49 5.48 6.31
CA PHE A 376 -20.63 6.38 6.43
C PHE A 376 -20.19 7.86 6.32
N PRO A 377 -20.81 8.67 5.45
CA PRO A 377 -22.04 8.38 4.71
C PRO A 377 -21.81 7.70 3.34
N HIS A 378 -20.62 7.78 2.76
CA HIS A 378 -20.41 7.56 1.32
C HIS A 378 -20.86 6.18 0.81
N HIS A 379 -20.36 5.10 1.41
CA HIS A 379 -20.60 3.73 0.97
C HIS A 379 -22.00 3.22 1.39
N GLU A 380 -22.58 3.74 2.48
CA GLU A 380 -23.98 3.51 2.85
C GLU A 380 -24.92 4.16 1.81
N ASN A 381 -24.56 5.36 1.32
CA ASN A 381 -25.32 6.07 0.29
C ASN A 381 -25.21 5.39 -1.07
N GLU A 382 -24.03 4.91 -1.46
CA GLU A 382 -23.86 4.10 -2.68
C GLU A 382 -24.67 2.79 -2.62
N LEU A 383 -24.64 2.09 -1.47
CA LEU A 383 -25.48 0.92 -1.26
C LEU A 383 -26.97 1.27 -1.40
N ALA A 384 -27.41 2.37 -0.80
CA ALA A 384 -28.80 2.84 -0.90
C ALA A 384 -29.21 3.15 -2.34
N GLN A 385 -28.39 3.93 -3.06
CA GLN A 385 -28.58 4.32 -4.46
C GLN A 385 -28.65 3.09 -5.37
N SER A 386 -27.62 2.23 -5.33
CA SER A 386 -27.55 1.06 -6.19
C SER A 386 -28.65 0.04 -5.87
N SER A 387 -28.92 -0.26 -4.60
CA SER A 387 -29.96 -1.23 -4.24
C SER A 387 -31.37 -0.78 -4.63
N ALA A 388 -31.68 0.51 -4.44
CA ALA A 388 -32.94 1.11 -4.89
C ALA A 388 -33.09 1.07 -6.42
N ALA A 389 -32.01 1.34 -7.15
CA ALA A 389 -32.04 1.37 -8.62
C ALA A 389 -32.24 -0.02 -9.26
N CYS A 390 -31.61 -1.09 -8.73
CA CYS A 390 -31.69 -2.43 -9.32
C CYS A 390 -32.72 -3.40 -8.69
N ASP A 391 -33.63 -2.92 -7.84
CA ASP A 391 -34.56 -3.77 -7.04
C ASP A 391 -33.82 -4.83 -6.20
N CYS A 392 -32.58 -4.52 -5.86
CA CYS A 392 -31.62 -5.40 -5.21
C CYS A 392 -31.83 -5.35 -3.70
N GLU A 393 -32.79 -6.15 -3.22
CA GLU A 393 -33.24 -6.12 -1.84
C GLU A 393 -32.11 -6.29 -0.82
N ILE A 394 -31.83 -5.22 -0.07
CA ILE A 394 -30.82 -5.17 0.99
C ILE A 394 -31.08 -6.33 1.97
N HIS A 395 -30.16 -7.29 2.00
CA HIS A 395 -30.20 -8.52 2.82
C HIS A 395 -31.45 -9.39 2.64
N LYS A 396 -31.74 -9.85 1.40
CA LYS A 396 -32.63 -11.02 1.18
C LYS A 396 -32.03 -12.20 0.39
N SER A 397 -31.11 -11.99 -0.55
CA SER A 397 -30.39 -13.08 -1.23
C SER A 397 -28.97 -12.65 -1.61
N GLU A 398 -27.99 -13.57 -1.49
CA GLU A 398 -26.57 -13.25 -1.73
C GLU A 398 -26.32 -12.76 -3.16
N ASP A 399 -26.97 -13.38 -4.13
CA ASP A 399 -26.80 -13.11 -5.57
C ASP A 399 -27.53 -11.83 -6.05
N LYS A 400 -28.15 -11.09 -5.11
CA LYS A 400 -28.76 -9.77 -5.32
C LYS A 400 -28.18 -8.67 -4.42
N LYS A 401 -27.05 -8.90 -3.74
CA LYS A 401 -26.33 -7.84 -3.02
C LYS A 401 -25.51 -7.02 -4.02
N PHE A 402 -25.63 -5.69 -4.04
CA PHE A 402 -24.84 -4.79 -4.90
C PHE A 402 -23.31 -5.03 -4.78
N VAL A 403 -22.84 -5.33 -3.57
CA VAL A 403 -21.44 -5.67 -3.28
C VAL A 403 -21.42 -6.93 -2.41
N ARG A 404 -20.57 -7.91 -2.76
CA ARG A 404 -20.40 -9.13 -1.94
C ARG A 404 -19.54 -8.85 -0.70
N TYR A 405 -18.37 -8.24 -0.85
CA TYR A 405 -17.39 -7.98 0.21
C TYR A 405 -17.06 -6.48 0.34
N TRP A 406 -17.46 -5.86 1.45
CA TRP A 406 -17.11 -4.47 1.78
C TRP A 406 -15.81 -4.43 2.61
N VAL A 407 -14.74 -3.91 2.04
CA VAL A 407 -13.39 -3.94 2.63
C VAL A 407 -12.95 -2.52 3.00
N HIS A 408 -12.49 -2.29 4.24
CA HIS A 408 -12.07 -0.95 4.67
C HIS A 408 -10.78 -0.96 5.50
N ASN A 409 -9.87 -0.02 5.23
CA ASN A 409 -8.67 0.18 6.05
C ASN A 409 -8.93 1.13 7.23
N GLY A 410 -8.22 0.91 8.34
CA GLY A 410 -8.25 1.78 9.52
C GLY A 410 -7.55 3.12 9.30
N PHE A 411 -7.85 4.07 10.17
CA PHE A 411 -7.32 5.44 10.12
C PHE A 411 -5.80 5.54 10.33
N VAL A 412 -5.20 6.57 9.71
CA VAL A 412 -3.88 7.06 10.13
C VAL A 412 -4.06 8.09 11.26
N LYS A 413 -3.28 7.91 12.31
CA LYS A 413 -3.10 8.84 13.43
C LYS A 413 -1.74 9.53 13.34
N VAL A 414 -1.61 10.68 13.96
CA VAL A 414 -0.33 11.36 14.23
C VAL A 414 -0.28 11.59 15.73
N ASP A 415 0.79 11.13 16.40
CA ASP A 415 0.98 11.26 17.84
C ASP A 415 -0.26 10.87 18.68
N SER A 416 -0.91 9.78 18.27
CA SER A 416 -2.18 9.23 18.78
C SER A 416 -3.46 10.01 18.47
N GLU A 417 -3.39 11.23 17.95
CA GLU A 417 -4.54 12.01 17.47
C GLU A 417 -4.97 11.62 16.04
N LYS A 418 -6.18 11.99 15.63
CA LYS A 418 -6.61 11.82 14.22
C LYS A 418 -6.00 12.93 13.36
N MET A 419 -5.39 12.56 12.23
CA MET A 419 -4.91 13.50 11.22
C MET A 419 -6.04 14.42 10.72
N SER A 420 -5.83 15.74 10.75
CA SER A 420 -6.72 16.73 10.14
C SER A 420 -5.97 18.03 9.80
N LYS A 421 -6.37 18.71 8.72
CA LYS A 421 -5.81 20.03 8.35
C LYS A 421 -6.00 21.08 9.47
N SER A 422 -7.08 20.99 10.23
CA SER A 422 -7.41 21.89 11.36
C SER A 422 -6.52 21.75 12.59
N LEU A 423 -5.84 20.62 12.79
CA LEU A 423 -4.92 20.40 13.91
C LEU A 423 -3.45 20.63 13.53
N GLY A 424 -3.16 21.03 12.28
CA GLY A 424 -1.80 21.14 11.75
C GLY A 424 -1.04 19.81 11.58
N ASN A 425 -1.58 18.70 12.11
CA ASN A 425 -1.00 17.36 12.06
C ASN A 425 -1.28 16.61 10.74
N PHE A 426 -1.28 17.33 9.61
CA PHE A 426 -1.56 16.81 8.27
C PHE A 426 -0.29 16.82 7.42
N PHE A 427 0.09 15.65 6.89
CA PHE A 427 1.29 15.48 6.07
C PHE A 427 0.92 14.93 4.69
N THR A 428 1.23 15.69 3.63
CA THR A 428 1.20 15.18 2.25
C THR A 428 2.19 14.04 2.09
N ILE A 429 1.98 13.19 1.09
CA ILE A 429 2.93 12.14 0.72
C ILE A 429 4.29 12.78 0.40
N ARG A 430 4.29 13.85 -0.41
CA ARG A 430 5.50 14.55 -0.87
C ARG A 430 6.35 15.15 0.26
N GLU A 431 5.75 15.64 1.34
CA GLU A 431 6.50 16.11 2.52
C GLU A 431 7.26 14.99 3.23
N VAL A 432 6.70 13.77 3.27
CA VAL A 432 7.39 12.58 3.79
C VAL A 432 8.48 12.14 2.80
N LEU A 433 8.17 12.09 1.51
CA LEU A 433 9.12 11.69 0.46
C LEU A 433 10.33 12.63 0.34
N ALA A 434 10.19 13.89 0.74
CA ALA A 434 11.30 14.85 0.83
C ALA A 434 12.35 14.47 1.90
N ARG A 435 12.05 13.54 2.81
CA ARG A 435 12.92 13.09 3.93
C ARG A 435 13.18 11.58 3.98
N TYR A 436 12.29 10.76 3.42
CA TYR A 436 12.36 9.29 3.45
C TYR A 436 12.06 8.71 2.07
N HIS A 437 12.80 7.68 1.68
CA HIS A 437 12.59 7.00 0.41
C HIS A 437 11.17 6.38 0.35
N PRO A 438 10.43 6.41 -0.78
CA PRO A 438 9.03 5.99 -0.84
C PRO A 438 8.72 4.60 -0.27
N MET A 439 9.62 3.64 -0.46
CA MET A 439 9.45 2.30 0.12
C MET A 439 9.46 2.30 1.65
N VAL A 440 10.09 3.28 2.32
CA VAL A 440 10.06 3.44 3.79
C VAL A 440 8.65 3.75 4.27
N LEU A 441 7.97 4.70 3.61
CA LEU A 441 6.58 5.02 3.89
C LEU A 441 5.68 3.80 3.60
N ARG A 442 5.91 3.11 2.48
CA ARG A 442 5.20 1.86 2.14
C ARG A 442 5.38 0.77 3.21
N PHE A 443 6.62 0.49 3.63
CA PHE A 443 6.95 -0.55 4.60
C PHE A 443 6.39 -0.23 5.99
N MET A 444 6.49 1.04 6.43
CA MET A 444 5.86 1.52 7.66
C MET A 444 4.34 1.29 7.64
N LEU A 445 3.68 1.67 6.53
CA LEU A 445 2.24 1.45 6.33
C LEU A 445 1.84 -0.04 6.32
N LEU A 446 2.71 -0.95 5.87
CA LEU A 446 2.47 -2.39 5.89
C LEU A 446 2.75 -3.04 7.25
N GLY A 447 3.49 -2.38 8.13
CA GLY A 447 3.83 -2.84 9.49
C GLY A 447 2.63 -2.94 10.45
N ALA A 448 1.47 -2.39 10.09
CA ALA A 448 0.20 -2.59 10.81
C ALA A 448 -0.88 -3.16 9.87
N HIS A 449 -1.59 -4.19 10.32
CA HIS A 449 -2.70 -4.85 9.60
C HIS A 449 -3.68 -3.81 9.06
N TYR A 450 -4.14 -3.92 7.81
CA TYR A 450 -4.79 -2.80 7.10
C TYR A 450 -6.01 -2.18 7.82
N ARG A 451 -6.84 -3.01 8.48
CA ARG A 451 -7.99 -2.60 9.32
C ARG A 451 -7.64 -1.92 10.64
N ALA A 452 -6.43 -2.10 11.16
CA ALA A 452 -6.01 -1.46 12.40
C ALA A 452 -5.73 0.05 12.17
N PRO A 453 -5.98 0.92 13.16
CA PRO A 453 -5.44 2.27 13.13
C PRO A 453 -3.92 2.22 13.24
N ILE A 454 -3.22 3.01 12.41
CA ILE A 454 -1.75 3.10 12.41
C ILE A 454 -1.32 4.48 12.92
N ASN A 455 -0.30 4.53 13.79
CA ASN A 455 0.25 5.79 14.27
C ASN A 455 1.50 6.16 13.48
N TYR A 456 1.42 7.25 12.72
CA TYR A 456 2.55 7.86 12.04
C TYR A 456 3.44 8.58 13.06
N THR A 457 4.71 8.20 13.13
CA THR A 457 5.75 8.85 13.94
C THR A 457 7.05 8.88 13.15
N GLN A 458 7.96 9.81 13.48
CA GLN A 458 9.29 9.81 12.87
C GLN A 458 10.06 8.50 13.20
N LYS A 459 9.94 8.00 14.43
CA LYS A 459 10.60 6.77 14.88
C LYS A 459 10.22 5.55 14.03
N ALA A 460 8.95 5.38 13.70
CA ALA A 460 8.48 4.29 12.84
C ALA A 460 9.03 4.37 11.40
N LEU A 461 9.35 5.58 10.90
CA LEU A 461 10.01 5.77 9.60
C LEU A 461 11.51 5.46 9.68
N GLU A 462 12.21 5.85 10.76
CA GLU A 462 13.63 5.46 10.94
C GLU A 462 13.79 3.94 11.12
N GLU A 463 12.92 3.31 11.92
CA GLU A 463 12.87 1.85 12.10
C GLU A 463 12.61 1.12 10.76
N SER A 464 11.72 1.66 9.94
CA SER A 464 11.46 1.17 8.58
C SER A 464 12.63 1.43 7.62
N SER A 465 13.38 2.51 7.80
CA SER A 465 14.56 2.87 7.00
C SER A 465 15.74 1.94 7.26
N ASP A 466 16.06 1.65 8.53
CA ASP A 466 17.07 0.64 8.90
C ASP A 466 16.66 -0.75 8.42
N ARG A 467 15.40 -1.15 8.68
CA ARG A 467 14.91 -2.48 8.29
C ARG A 467 14.94 -2.70 6.77
N LEU A 468 14.59 -1.71 5.95
CA LEU A 468 14.72 -1.80 4.50
C LEU A 468 16.17 -1.82 4.03
N TYR A 469 17.05 -1.02 4.64
CA TYR A 469 18.48 -1.08 4.34
C TYR A 469 19.02 -2.50 4.56
N TYR A 470 18.73 -3.09 5.72
CA TYR A 470 19.12 -4.45 6.06
C TYR A 470 18.58 -5.49 5.08
N ILE A 471 17.30 -5.38 4.66
CA ILE A 471 16.68 -6.25 3.66
C ILE A 471 17.42 -6.16 2.31
N TYR A 472 17.61 -4.95 1.78
CA TYR A 472 18.15 -4.76 0.44
C TYR A 472 19.66 -5.06 0.36
N GLN A 473 20.45 -4.71 1.39
CA GLN A 473 21.85 -5.10 1.46
C GLN A 473 22.00 -6.63 1.49
N THR A 474 21.25 -7.31 2.37
CA THR A 474 21.27 -8.78 2.48
C THR A 474 20.97 -9.45 1.13
N LEU A 475 20.07 -8.89 0.33
CA LEU A 475 19.74 -9.40 -1.00
C LEU A 475 20.83 -9.14 -2.03
N LEU A 476 21.44 -7.95 -2.07
CA LEU A 476 22.57 -7.69 -2.98
C LEU A 476 23.79 -8.56 -2.65
N ASP A 477 24.17 -8.63 -1.37
CA ASP A 477 25.27 -9.47 -0.89
C ASP A 477 25.04 -10.96 -1.26
N ALA A 478 23.79 -11.43 -1.14
CA ALA A 478 23.40 -12.79 -1.52
C ALA A 478 23.48 -13.04 -3.03
N ARG A 479 23.03 -12.10 -3.86
CA ARG A 479 23.13 -12.21 -5.33
C ARG A 479 24.59 -12.18 -5.79
N ALA A 480 25.40 -11.25 -5.29
CA ALA A 480 26.83 -11.20 -5.58
C ALA A 480 27.55 -12.51 -5.18
N ALA A 481 27.15 -13.13 -4.06
CA ALA A 481 27.68 -14.41 -3.61
C ALA A 481 27.23 -15.63 -4.44
N LEU A 482 26.19 -15.49 -5.28
CA LEU A 482 25.75 -16.47 -6.27
C LEU A 482 26.45 -16.22 -7.62
N GLU A 483 26.45 -14.97 -8.10
CA GLU A 483 27.07 -14.56 -9.38
C GLU A 483 28.58 -14.83 -9.42
N LEU A 484 29.33 -14.50 -8.37
CA LEU A 484 30.78 -14.76 -8.26
C LEU A 484 31.13 -16.27 -8.22
N LYS A 485 30.13 -17.15 -8.17
CA LYS A 485 30.26 -18.60 -8.05
C LYS A 485 29.36 -19.35 -9.03
N ASP A 486 28.97 -18.74 -10.14
CA ASP A 486 28.03 -19.27 -11.13
C ASP A 486 28.29 -20.74 -11.54
N GLU A 487 29.55 -21.10 -11.84
CA GLU A 487 29.93 -22.50 -12.17
C GLU A 487 29.85 -23.46 -10.98
N GLU A 488 30.20 -23.01 -9.77
CA GLU A 488 30.07 -23.79 -8.52
C GLU A 488 28.60 -23.97 -8.13
N PHE A 489 27.77 -22.96 -8.43
CA PHE A 489 26.32 -22.96 -8.21
C PHE A 489 25.59 -23.89 -9.20
N ARG A 490 25.96 -23.87 -10.49
CA ARG A 490 25.52 -24.86 -11.48
C ARG A 490 25.87 -26.28 -11.03
N ALA A 491 27.12 -26.50 -10.62
CA ALA A 491 27.56 -27.81 -10.12
C ALA A 491 26.83 -28.26 -8.82
N GLU A 492 26.49 -27.35 -7.90
CA GLU A 492 25.62 -27.68 -6.75
C GLU A 492 24.17 -27.99 -7.14
N LEU A 493 23.63 -27.32 -8.18
CA LEU A 493 22.26 -27.51 -8.66
C LEU A 493 22.06 -28.81 -9.44
N GLU A 494 22.96 -29.12 -10.38
CA GLU A 494 22.88 -30.31 -11.23
C GLU A 494 23.17 -31.61 -10.45
N ASN A 495 23.97 -31.52 -9.37
CA ASN A 495 24.32 -32.65 -8.54
C ASN A 495 23.18 -33.05 -7.58
N SER A 496 22.16 -33.72 -8.13
CA SER A 496 21.06 -34.37 -7.41
C SER A 496 21.48 -35.40 -6.33
N LYS A 497 22.77 -35.76 -6.26
CA LYS A 497 23.35 -36.64 -5.23
C LYS A 497 24.13 -35.88 -4.15
N LEU A 498 24.16 -34.54 -4.20
CA LEU A 498 24.86 -33.71 -3.22
C LEU A 498 24.21 -33.83 -1.84
N LYS A 499 24.90 -34.52 -0.92
CA LYS A 499 24.46 -34.61 0.48
C LYS A 499 24.66 -33.26 1.16
N LEU A 500 23.59 -32.46 1.20
CA LEU A 500 23.55 -31.16 1.88
C LEU A 500 24.05 -31.27 3.32
N SER A 501 24.76 -30.24 3.76
CA SER A 501 25.01 -30.04 5.19
C SER A 501 23.69 -29.75 5.93
N PRO A 502 23.57 -30.06 7.24
CA PRO A 502 22.34 -29.79 7.99
C PRO A 502 21.87 -28.34 7.85
N LEU A 503 22.78 -27.38 8.00
CA LEU A 503 22.49 -25.94 7.82
C LEU A 503 21.91 -25.61 6.43
N ALA A 504 22.37 -26.26 5.35
CA ALA A 504 21.84 -26.07 4.01
C ALA A 504 20.47 -26.75 3.79
N ALA A 505 20.23 -27.89 4.44
CA ALA A 505 18.93 -28.56 4.43
C ALA A 505 17.88 -27.77 5.23
N ASP A 506 18.23 -27.34 6.44
CA ASP A 506 17.39 -26.52 7.32
C ASP A 506 17.05 -25.16 6.67
N ALA A 507 18.00 -24.55 5.95
CA ALA A 507 17.77 -23.33 5.19
C ALA A 507 16.78 -23.50 4.03
N LYS A 508 16.86 -24.61 3.27
CA LYS A 508 15.86 -24.90 2.23
C LYS A 508 14.48 -25.16 2.80
N LYS A 509 14.42 -25.90 3.92
CA LYS A 509 13.18 -26.13 4.68
C LYS A 509 12.58 -24.80 5.17
N LEU A 510 13.40 -23.90 5.70
CA LEU A 510 13.00 -22.55 6.12
C LEU A 510 12.43 -21.69 4.97
N ALA A 511 12.93 -21.84 3.75
CA ALA A 511 12.36 -21.15 2.58
C ALA A 511 10.91 -21.60 2.30
N GLU A 512 10.67 -22.91 2.18
CA GLU A 512 9.30 -23.43 1.98
C GLU A 512 8.37 -23.17 3.19
N GLU A 513 8.90 -23.21 4.42
CA GLU A 513 8.14 -22.82 5.62
C GLU A 513 7.80 -21.31 5.64
N THR A 514 8.68 -20.45 5.13
CA THR A 514 8.42 -19.00 4.97
C THR A 514 7.30 -18.77 3.97
N LYS A 515 7.39 -19.39 2.79
CA LYS A 515 6.39 -19.34 1.72
C LYS A 515 4.99 -19.74 2.20
N VAL A 516 4.90 -20.85 2.94
CA VAL A 516 3.65 -21.31 3.57
C VAL A 516 3.16 -20.31 4.61
N SER A 517 4.04 -19.75 5.44
CA SER A 517 3.68 -18.76 6.47
C SER A 517 3.20 -17.42 5.89
N VAL A 518 3.83 -16.95 4.81
CA VAL A 518 3.49 -15.71 4.11
C VAL A 518 2.14 -15.85 3.40
N ALA A 519 1.89 -16.99 2.75
CA ALA A 519 0.57 -17.31 2.19
C ALA A 519 -0.52 -17.32 3.28
N GLN A 520 -0.30 -18.04 4.39
CA GLN A 520 -1.24 -18.06 5.53
C GLN A 520 -1.52 -16.67 6.09
N ALA A 521 -0.48 -15.84 6.27
CA ALA A 521 -0.61 -14.47 6.74
C ALA A 521 -1.44 -13.60 5.80
N LEU A 522 -1.14 -13.59 4.50
CA LEU A 522 -1.84 -12.75 3.54
C LEU A 522 -3.26 -13.23 3.25
N TYR A 523 -3.51 -14.55 3.33
CA TYR A 523 -4.84 -15.11 3.12
C TYR A 523 -5.74 -14.99 4.37
N ASP A 524 -5.20 -14.81 5.57
CA ASP A 524 -5.96 -14.45 6.76
C ASP A 524 -6.22 -12.94 6.87
N ASP A 525 -7.02 -12.37 5.95
CA ASP A 525 -7.41 -10.94 5.95
C ASP A 525 -6.22 -9.97 5.77
N LEU A 526 -5.30 -10.30 4.85
CA LEU A 526 -4.15 -9.46 4.48
C LEU A 526 -3.28 -9.07 5.69
N ASN A 527 -2.84 -10.06 6.48
CA ASN A 527 -2.06 -9.85 7.71
C ASN A 527 -0.58 -9.54 7.39
N THR A 528 -0.34 -8.40 6.73
CA THR A 528 0.99 -7.93 6.31
C THR A 528 2.03 -7.83 7.43
N PRO A 529 1.71 -7.55 8.73
CA PRO A 529 2.70 -7.62 9.80
C PRO A 529 3.29 -9.02 10.00
N LEU A 530 2.48 -10.08 9.87
CA LEU A 530 2.97 -11.46 9.96
C LEU A 530 3.82 -11.83 8.74
N ALA A 531 3.42 -11.44 7.52
CA ALA A 531 4.22 -11.63 6.32
C ALA A 531 5.59 -10.93 6.41
N ILE A 532 5.64 -9.71 6.96
CA ILE A 532 6.89 -8.99 7.22
C ILE A 532 7.72 -9.66 8.32
N ALA A 533 7.08 -10.19 9.37
CA ALA A 533 7.77 -10.91 10.44
C ALA A 533 8.48 -12.17 9.91
N SER A 534 7.83 -12.93 9.02
CA SER A 534 8.38 -14.14 8.40
C SER A 534 9.71 -13.92 7.67
N LEU A 535 9.97 -12.73 7.09
CA LEU A 535 11.26 -12.38 6.48
C LEU A 535 12.47 -12.54 7.41
N SER A 536 12.26 -12.42 8.73
CA SER A 536 13.35 -12.32 9.72
C SER A 536 14.22 -13.58 9.81
N GLY A 537 13.62 -14.76 9.63
CA GLY A 537 14.35 -16.04 9.61
C GLY A 537 15.27 -16.15 8.39
N PRO A 538 14.72 -16.08 7.16
CA PRO A 538 15.50 -16.11 5.92
C PRO A 538 16.60 -15.04 5.84
N LEU A 539 16.32 -13.80 6.26
CA LEU A 539 17.34 -12.72 6.29
C LEU A 539 18.52 -13.09 7.20
N LYS A 540 18.24 -13.60 8.42
CA LYS A 540 19.29 -14.04 9.34
C LYS A 540 20.10 -15.20 8.74
N THR A 541 19.44 -16.24 8.26
CA THR A 541 20.12 -17.43 7.71
C THR A 541 20.92 -17.09 6.45
N THR A 542 20.45 -16.16 5.62
CA THR A 542 21.19 -15.61 4.46
C THR A 542 22.47 -14.91 4.93
N ASN A 543 22.38 -14.04 5.94
CA ASN A 543 23.55 -13.41 6.56
C ASN A 543 24.51 -14.44 7.19
N ASP A 544 24.00 -15.51 7.80
CA ASP A 544 24.84 -16.58 8.37
C ASP A 544 25.67 -17.29 7.29
N PHE A 545 25.11 -17.54 6.10
CA PHE A 545 25.85 -18.06 4.93
C PHE A 545 26.85 -17.08 4.33
N LEU A 546 26.55 -15.78 4.37
CA LEU A 546 27.37 -14.70 3.82
C LEU A 546 28.54 -14.31 4.72
N THR A 547 28.38 -14.39 6.05
CA THR A 547 29.36 -13.84 7.01
C THR A 547 30.13 -14.92 7.77
N THR A 548 29.46 -15.95 8.29
CA THR A 548 30.05 -16.88 9.27
C THR A 548 30.98 -17.92 8.66
N LYS A 549 31.96 -18.40 9.44
CA LYS A 549 32.87 -19.48 9.03
C LYS A 549 32.16 -20.82 8.77
N ALA A 550 31.03 -21.06 9.43
CA ALA A 550 30.22 -22.27 9.23
C ALA A 550 29.42 -22.18 7.93
N GLY A 551 28.65 -21.09 7.75
CA GLY A 551 27.86 -20.85 6.55
C GLY A 551 28.70 -20.75 5.27
N LYS A 552 29.85 -20.05 5.31
CA LYS A 552 30.82 -19.99 4.20
C LYS A 552 31.40 -21.35 3.79
N LYS A 553 31.29 -22.39 4.62
CA LYS A 553 31.80 -23.75 4.37
C LYS A 553 30.70 -24.82 4.34
N ALA A 554 29.43 -24.42 4.34
CA ALA A 554 28.30 -25.35 4.27
C ALA A 554 28.22 -25.99 2.88
N VAL A 555 28.21 -27.33 2.80
CA VAL A 555 27.93 -28.05 1.55
C VAL A 555 26.46 -27.83 1.18
N GLY A 556 26.19 -27.40 -0.05
CA GLY A 556 24.87 -26.96 -0.51
C GLY A 556 24.57 -25.47 -0.27
N ARG A 557 25.58 -24.66 0.08
CA ARG A 557 25.44 -23.23 0.45
C ARG A 557 24.74 -22.41 -0.62
N LEU A 558 25.15 -22.56 -1.88
CA LEU A 558 24.67 -21.70 -2.98
C LEU A 558 23.26 -22.11 -3.37
N SER A 559 23.01 -23.42 -3.41
CA SER A 559 21.68 -23.97 -3.61
C SER A 559 20.70 -23.58 -2.48
N ALA A 560 21.16 -23.46 -1.23
CA ALA A 560 20.36 -22.96 -0.11
C ALA A 560 20.12 -21.45 -0.14
N LEU A 561 21.17 -20.66 -0.44
CA LEU A 561 21.05 -19.20 -0.65
C LEU A 561 20.04 -18.87 -1.75
N SER A 562 20.07 -19.59 -2.88
CA SER A 562 19.13 -19.38 -3.98
C SER A 562 17.67 -19.60 -3.56
N SER A 563 17.36 -20.63 -2.75
CA SER A 563 16.02 -20.85 -2.20
C SER A 563 15.58 -19.71 -1.26
N LEU A 564 16.48 -19.22 -0.39
CA LEU A 564 16.18 -18.12 0.52
C LEU A 564 15.98 -16.79 -0.22
N VAL A 565 16.84 -16.47 -1.20
CA VAL A 565 16.74 -15.26 -2.03
C VAL A 565 15.45 -15.27 -2.84
N SER A 566 15.11 -16.39 -3.49
CA SER A 566 13.86 -16.51 -4.25
C SER A 566 12.63 -16.25 -3.38
N GLU A 567 12.57 -16.79 -2.17
CA GLU A 567 11.39 -16.57 -1.32
C GLU A 567 11.33 -15.17 -0.68
N LEU A 568 12.48 -14.58 -0.35
CA LEU A 568 12.57 -13.17 0.01
C LEU A 568 12.06 -12.28 -1.13
N GLU A 569 12.46 -12.56 -2.38
CA GLU A 569 12.01 -11.82 -3.55
C GLU A 569 10.51 -11.99 -3.83
N ASN A 570 9.98 -13.21 -3.70
CA ASN A 570 8.54 -13.47 -3.80
C ASN A 570 7.75 -12.65 -2.77
N THR A 571 8.15 -12.73 -1.50
CA THR A 571 7.48 -12.04 -0.38
C THR A 571 7.53 -10.52 -0.55
N LEU A 572 8.67 -9.96 -0.95
CA LEU A 572 8.79 -8.53 -1.23
C LEU A 572 7.92 -8.10 -2.43
N SER A 573 7.84 -8.91 -3.48
CA SER A 573 7.05 -8.63 -4.69
C SER A 573 5.54 -8.55 -4.42
N ILE A 574 4.97 -9.47 -3.64
CA ILE A 574 3.54 -9.37 -3.23
C ILE A 574 3.31 -8.22 -2.25
N LEU A 575 4.28 -7.90 -1.38
CA LEU A 575 4.26 -6.68 -0.57
C LEU A 575 4.52 -5.40 -1.38
N GLY A 576 4.77 -5.48 -2.69
CA GLY A 576 5.00 -4.36 -3.61
C GLY A 576 6.30 -3.59 -3.39
N LEU A 577 7.30 -4.24 -2.80
CA LEU A 577 8.66 -3.74 -2.64
C LEU A 577 9.48 -4.28 -3.84
N PRO A 578 10.03 -3.42 -4.72
CA PRO A 578 10.65 -3.87 -5.96
C PRO A 578 11.97 -4.61 -5.70
N THR A 579 12.20 -5.70 -6.43
CA THR A 579 13.31 -6.64 -6.15
C THR A 579 14.42 -6.65 -7.19
N ALA A 580 14.23 -6.05 -8.37
CA ALA A 580 15.26 -6.01 -9.42
C ALA A 580 16.58 -5.41 -8.91
N VAL A 581 17.72 -5.85 -9.47
CA VAL A 581 19.06 -5.50 -8.97
C VAL A 581 19.32 -4.00 -9.07
N ASP A 582 19.00 -3.37 -10.20
CA ASP A 582 19.10 -1.92 -10.41
C ASP A 582 18.29 -1.14 -9.38
N LYS A 583 17.05 -1.58 -9.11
CA LYS A 583 16.16 -0.97 -8.11
C LYS A 583 16.69 -1.17 -6.70
N SER A 584 17.14 -2.37 -6.35
CA SER A 584 17.73 -2.68 -5.05
C SER A 584 18.93 -1.77 -4.74
N THR A 585 19.80 -1.56 -5.73
CA THR A 585 20.97 -0.67 -5.62
C THR A 585 20.58 0.81 -5.51
N SER A 586 19.64 1.29 -6.35
CA SER A 586 19.12 2.67 -6.26
C SER A 586 18.54 2.95 -4.88
N ILE A 587 17.72 2.03 -4.36
CA ILE A 587 17.07 2.16 -3.06
C ILE A 587 18.09 2.26 -1.92
N LEU A 588 19.18 1.48 -1.93
CA LEU A 588 20.23 1.59 -0.90
C LEU A 588 20.97 2.93 -0.95
N ALA A 589 21.28 3.41 -2.16
CA ALA A 589 21.90 4.72 -2.35
C ALA A 589 20.98 5.88 -1.90
N GLU A 590 19.69 5.81 -2.25
CA GLU A 590 18.68 6.80 -1.86
C GLU A 590 18.39 6.78 -0.35
N LEU A 591 18.34 5.59 0.28
CA LEU A 591 18.23 5.45 1.73
C LEU A 591 19.43 6.10 2.45
N LYS A 592 20.65 5.91 1.93
CA LYS A 592 21.88 6.56 2.43
C LYS A 592 21.82 8.08 2.23
N ALA A 593 21.59 8.56 1.01
CA ALA A 593 21.53 9.99 0.72
C ALA A 593 20.47 10.73 1.55
N LEU A 594 19.30 10.12 1.76
CA LEU A 594 18.26 10.68 2.61
C LEU A 594 18.59 10.60 4.10
N ALA A 595 19.31 9.58 4.57
CA ALA A 595 19.81 9.53 5.95
C ALA A 595 20.82 10.66 6.23
N LEU A 596 21.79 10.90 5.32
CA LEU A 596 22.71 12.05 5.40
C LEU A 596 21.95 13.38 5.44
N LYS A 597 20.93 13.54 4.57
CA LYS A 597 20.05 14.71 4.56
C LYS A 597 19.28 14.91 5.87
N ARG A 598 18.88 13.83 6.56
CA ARG A 598 18.25 13.91 7.89
C ARG A 598 19.26 14.20 9.01
N ALA A 599 20.49 13.67 8.90
CA ALA A 599 21.60 13.93 9.80
C ALA A 599 22.18 15.36 9.70
N GLY A 600 21.86 16.09 8.64
CA GLY A 600 22.42 17.42 8.37
C GLY A 600 23.87 17.38 7.89
N LEU A 601 24.28 16.29 7.23
CA LEU A 601 25.64 16.04 6.76
C LEU A 601 25.67 15.94 5.22
N GLU A 602 26.74 16.43 4.60
CA GLU A 602 27.14 15.99 3.26
C GLU A 602 28.08 14.77 3.35
N GLU A 603 28.25 14.06 2.23
CA GLU A 603 29.13 12.88 2.12
C GLU A 603 30.56 13.16 2.58
N LYS A 604 31.13 14.31 2.17
CA LYS A 604 32.44 14.82 2.59
C LYS A 604 32.59 14.96 4.11
N ASP A 605 31.50 15.26 4.82
CA ASP A 605 31.52 15.52 6.26
C ASP A 605 31.55 14.19 7.03
N LEU A 606 30.82 13.19 6.51
CA LEU A 606 30.92 11.82 6.99
C LEU A 606 32.30 11.21 6.70
N GLU A 607 32.86 11.40 5.50
CA GLU A 607 34.23 10.99 5.17
C GLU A 607 35.25 11.60 6.16
N ALA A 608 35.13 12.89 6.47
CA ALA A 608 36.01 13.57 7.41
C ALA A 608 35.90 13.01 8.84
N LEU A 609 34.68 12.76 9.33
CA LEU A 609 34.44 12.14 10.65
C LEU A 609 34.96 10.69 10.71
N MET A 610 34.77 9.92 9.63
CA MET A 610 35.32 8.55 9.50
C MET A 610 36.85 8.54 9.47
N ALA A 611 37.48 9.50 8.78
CA ALA A 611 38.94 9.66 8.76
C ALA A 611 39.49 10.07 10.14
N GLN A 612 38.81 10.98 10.85
CA GLN A 612 39.15 11.33 12.24
C GLN A 612 39.09 10.10 13.16
N ARG A 613 38.02 9.29 13.05
CA ARG A 613 37.89 8.04 13.81
C ARG A 613 38.97 7.02 13.46
N ALA A 614 39.33 6.88 12.18
CA ALA A 614 40.41 6.01 11.75
C ALA A 614 41.76 6.42 12.36
N ASN A 615 42.05 7.73 12.36
CA ASN A 615 43.25 8.28 13.00
C ASN A 615 43.25 8.07 14.53
N ALA A 616 42.12 8.29 15.21
CA ALA A 616 41.97 8.02 16.64
C ALA A 616 42.26 6.54 16.98
N ARG A 617 41.70 5.60 16.20
CA ARG A 617 41.97 4.15 16.34
C ARG A 617 43.44 3.79 16.08
N ALA A 618 44.07 4.38 15.07
CA ALA A 618 45.49 4.17 14.78
C ALA A 618 46.39 4.69 15.91
N ALA A 619 46.03 5.83 16.52
CA ALA A 619 46.68 6.39 17.71
C ALA A 619 46.32 5.66 19.03
N LYS A 620 45.46 4.63 19.00
CA LYS A 620 44.89 3.94 20.17
C LYS A 620 44.09 4.84 21.11
N ASN A 621 43.63 6.01 20.64
CA ASN A 621 42.64 6.81 21.33
C ASN A 621 41.24 6.22 21.07
N PHE A 622 40.86 5.26 21.90
CA PHE A 622 39.58 4.57 21.78
C PHE A 622 38.40 5.45 22.23
N GLU A 623 38.62 6.33 23.20
CA GLU A 623 37.62 7.29 23.71
C GLU A 623 37.13 8.22 22.60
N GLU A 624 38.02 8.87 21.85
CA GLU A 624 37.65 9.71 20.70
C GLU A 624 37.07 8.88 19.53
N SER A 625 37.55 7.65 19.32
CA SER A 625 37.01 6.72 18.32
C SER A 625 35.54 6.37 18.57
N ASP A 626 35.15 6.27 19.84
CA ASP A 626 33.81 5.87 20.25
C ASP A 626 32.91 7.11 20.44
N ARG A 627 33.44 8.24 20.91
CA ARG A 627 32.74 9.56 20.84
C ARG A 627 32.29 9.89 19.41
N LEU A 628 33.17 9.72 18.42
CA LEU A 628 32.84 9.94 17.00
C LEU A 628 31.82 8.92 16.45
N ARG A 629 31.79 7.69 16.99
CA ARG A 629 30.77 6.68 16.64
C ARG A 629 29.41 7.08 17.23
N GLU A 630 29.38 7.52 18.49
CA GLU A 630 28.16 7.94 19.20
C GLU A 630 27.56 9.23 18.60
N GLU A 631 28.41 10.20 18.22
CA GLU A 631 27.99 11.43 17.53
C GLU A 631 27.34 11.17 16.16
N LEU A 632 27.78 10.12 15.46
CA LEU A 632 27.14 9.67 14.22
C LEU A 632 25.88 8.86 14.49
N ALA A 633 25.87 8.02 15.53
CA ALA A 633 24.71 7.21 15.91
C ALA A 633 23.52 8.05 16.40
N SER A 634 23.74 9.14 17.14
CA SER A 634 22.68 10.09 17.53
C SER A 634 22.10 10.87 16.34
N LYS A 635 22.81 10.90 15.20
CA LYS A 635 22.34 11.46 13.91
C LYS A 635 21.73 10.38 12.98
N GLY A 636 21.61 9.13 13.42
CA GLY A 636 21.07 8.02 12.62
C GLY A 636 22.06 7.38 11.65
N ILE A 637 23.37 7.57 11.83
CA ILE A 637 24.44 7.05 10.98
C ILE A 637 25.24 5.97 11.74
N GLY A 638 25.05 4.70 11.37
CA GLY A 638 25.72 3.57 11.99
C GLY A 638 26.98 3.14 11.23
N LEU A 639 28.15 3.29 11.84
CA LEU A 639 29.42 2.83 11.26
C LEU A 639 29.59 1.30 11.38
N MET A 640 30.13 0.67 10.32
CA MET A 640 30.36 -0.78 10.25
C MET A 640 31.86 -1.08 10.26
N ASP A 641 32.34 -1.73 11.34
CA ASP A 641 33.76 -2.06 11.49
C ASP A 641 34.16 -3.22 10.56
N GLY A 642 34.84 -2.88 9.45
CA GLY A 642 35.39 -3.83 8.47
C GLY A 642 34.88 -3.64 7.04
N GLY A 643 33.90 -2.76 6.81
CA GLY A 643 33.51 -2.32 5.47
C GLY A 643 34.50 -1.32 4.87
N GLY A 644 34.44 -1.14 3.56
CA GLY A 644 35.23 -0.14 2.81
C GLY A 644 34.44 0.38 1.62
N GLY A 645 34.64 1.66 1.28
CA GLY A 645 33.71 2.37 0.38
C GLY A 645 32.32 2.48 1.02
N ASP A 646 31.28 2.35 0.20
CA ASP A 646 29.88 2.50 0.60
C ASP A 646 29.49 1.64 1.82
N ASP A 647 30.03 0.42 1.94
CA ASP A 647 29.71 -0.53 3.03
C ASP A 647 30.38 -0.17 4.37
N ALA A 648 31.08 0.96 4.49
CA ALA A 648 31.64 1.42 5.76
C ALA A 648 30.57 1.94 6.75
N TRP A 649 29.34 2.21 6.29
CA TRP A 649 28.26 2.73 7.13
C TRP A 649 26.86 2.37 6.58
N ARG A 650 25.84 2.53 7.44
CA ARG A 650 24.41 2.36 7.09
C ARG A 650 23.51 3.33 7.87
N PRO A 651 22.30 3.66 7.37
CA PRO A 651 21.25 4.27 8.18
C PRO A 651 20.89 3.37 9.38
N ILE A 652 20.66 3.97 10.54
CA ILE A 652 20.12 3.31 11.74
C ILE A 652 19.06 4.20 12.38
N VAL A 653 18.26 3.65 13.29
CA VAL A 653 17.44 4.45 14.20
C VAL A 653 18.37 5.35 15.04
N PRO A 654 18.15 6.68 15.08
CA PRO A 654 18.93 7.57 15.94
C PRO A 654 18.89 7.12 17.40
N ALA A 655 20.04 7.15 18.06
CA ALA A 655 20.11 6.90 19.50
C ALA A 655 19.36 8.01 20.27
N GLU A 656 18.50 7.63 21.20
CA GLU A 656 17.90 8.55 22.17
C GLU A 656 19.03 9.02 23.13
N MET A 657 19.19 10.34 23.26
CA MET A 657 20.22 11.01 24.10
C MET A 657 19.74 11.22 25.54
#